data_AF-A0A0D6QCW0-F1
#
_entry.id   AF-A0A0D6QCW0-F1
#
_cell.length_a   1.000
_cell.length_b   1.000
_cell.length_c   1.000
_cell.angle_alpha   90.00
_cell.angle_beta   90.00
_cell.angle_gamma   90.00
#
_symmetry.space_group_name_H-M   'P 1'
#
loop_
_entity.id
_entity.type
_entity.pdbx_description
1 polymer ?
#
loop_
_entity_poly.entity_id
_entity_poly.type
_entity_poly.pdbx_seq_one_letter_code
_entity_poly.pdbx_strand_id
1 'polypeptide(L)'
;MARASRVLAVLPLLLLAAGCQDYNFNPVGHCLIQPGSERVTLSSISTADVLFVVDDSGSMAGEQEKLAQNFAAFIQNLDQTNTSRRGAGLEPIDFHVAVTTTSLFYNAPVSGVTCRNDCPGAAGQQVCCEAPSGAPTGPMKGPRACTSDAACGGIAGATCKTTCTGLLGEGYCCGADNVAPAVDPIGCSALGTACGRLETHYRFDGRCAPGLASDGQYYPHGAFVGLGDSPRVLHFDKELYPATDGTGQPIRDAALPPCSDGSKVCNRQGFTAAQLKDWFANNRTGTWQGNVIAGTCGSGQEQALQAGRLAVERALTGGQVDRRDASGSVVASTPASWLHDNSKLVTVFVGDEDDCSSPQDPSGGVVLSGGPGSDSCVADASSPTPKQYAVSQIVDYLTGLGRPVGAGFIVSTSQSVCQDASCAPGICCDYACTGSTLTCTNSVCGGQAPGSRLLLASQELRAKGADVVAGSICDPNFAQILDRIAEIVKPPSGLLLPTDPAGSDIVLLRIANQKGDTRKTCRGPAPSAMTAAEAGAAGYDWWFTATRDQITADQRKPTAATRNIYINHDTRNCEANPGETYSADYLGRLPAGGCQTRTDCYAALGGKPNGDTDAWTCYAGESGNPAAPFTQPTPTAPGTCICGDLGAGSF
;
A
#
# COMPACT_ATOMS: atom_id res chain seq x y z
N MET A 1 -68.86 -36.48 -24.27
CA MET A 1 -70.21 -36.06 -24.70
C MET A 1 -70.74 -35.06 -23.68
N ALA A 2 -71.30 -33.94 -24.16
CA ALA A 2 -72.14 -32.88 -23.55
C ALA A 2 -72.58 -33.02 -22.06
N ARG A 3 -72.83 -32.00 -21.23
CA ARG A 3 -72.99 -30.52 -21.30
C ARG A 3 -73.24 -30.05 -19.85
N ALA A 4 -72.86 -28.81 -19.47
CA ALA A 4 -73.61 -27.86 -18.60
C ALA A 4 -72.65 -26.73 -18.15
N SER A 5 -72.70 -25.52 -18.69
CA SER A 5 -73.61 -24.38 -18.43
C SER A 5 -73.42 -23.65 -17.09
N ARG A 6 -72.82 -22.44 -17.21
CA ARG A 6 -73.09 -21.14 -16.54
C ARG A 6 -72.78 -21.02 -15.04
N VAL A 7 -72.05 -19.96 -14.65
CA VAL A 7 -72.60 -18.73 -14.02
C VAL A 7 -71.50 -17.67 -13.91
N LEU A 8 -71.86 -16.44 -14.27
CA LEU A 8 -71.15 -15.18 -14.10
C LEU A 8 -71.04 -14.83 -12.60
N ALA A 9 -69.85 -14.44 -12.12
CA ALA A 9 -69.72 -13.57 -10.94
C ALA A 9 -68.49 -12.67 -11.13
N VAL A 10 -68.74 -11.44 -11.57
CA VAL A 10 -67.78 -10.34 -11.56
C VAL A 10 -67.76 -9.78 -10.14
N LEU A 11 -66.62 -9.86 -9.47
CA LEU A 11 -66.36 -9.17 -8.20
C LEU A 11 -65.37 -8.01 -8.47
N PRO A 12 -65.69 -6.76 -8.08
CA PRO A 12 -64.73 -5.67 -8.14
C PRO A 12 -63.86 -5.70 -6.89
N LEU A 13 -62.56 -5.97 -7.05
CA LEU A 13 -61.56 -5.88 -6.00
C LEU A 13 -61.09 -4.43 -5.89
N LEU A 14 -61.69 -3.67 -4.97
CA LEU A 14 -61.26 -2.33 -4.58
C LEU A 14 -60.36 -2.40 -3.33
N LEU A 15 -59.23 -1.71 -3.46
CA LEU A 15 -58.50 -0.96 -2.42
C LEU A 15 -57.86 -1.74 -1.26
N LEU A 16 -56.56 -1.99 -1.39
CA LEU A 16 -55.56 -1.89 -0.31
C LEU A 16 -54.18 -1.63 -0.95
N ALA A 17 -54.04 -0.50 -1.65
CA ALA A 17 -52.75 0.08 -1.95
C ALA A 17 -52.36 0.95 -0.76
N ALA A 18 -51.70 0.34 0.24
CA ALA A 18 -50.96 1.11 1.23
C ALA A 18 -49.82 1.83 0.48
N GLY A 19 -49.92 3.15 0.42
CA GLY A 19 -49.02 3.99 -0.33
C GLY A 19 -47.58 3.87 0.18
N CYS A 20 -46.68 3.49 -0.73
CA CYS A 20 -45.36 4.09 -0.73
C CYS A 20 -45.59 5.60 -0.85
N GLN A 21 -45.30 6.37 0.21
CA GLN A 21 -45.08 7.80 0.03
C GLN A 21 -43.76 7.94 -0.72
N ASP A 22 -43.83 7.88 -2.05
CA ASP A 22 -42.80 8.47 -2.89
C ASP A 22 -42.78 9.95 -2.52
N TYR A 23 -41.76 10.35 -1.77
CA TYR A 23 -41.37 11.75 -1.68
C TYR A 23 -40.89 12.15 -3.07
N ASN A 24 -41.85 12.57 -3.90
CA ASN A 24 -41.56 13.22 -5.16
C ASN A 24 -40.94 14.57 -4.81
N PHE A 25 -39.61 14.60 -4.74
CA PHE A 25 -38.85 15.83 -4.63
C PHE A 25 -39.11 16.65 -5.90
N ASN A 26 -40.15 17.49 -5.83
CA ASN A 26 -40.41 18.47 -6.87
C ASN A 26 -39.18 19.42 -6.89
N PRO A 27 -38.50 19.60 -8.03
CA PRO A 27 -37.31 20.43 -8.10
C PRO A 27 -37.68 21.89 -7.87
N VAL A 28 -37.59 22.34 -6.62
CA VAL A 28 -37.63 23.76 -6.24
C VAL A 28 -36.25 24.34 -6.52
N GLY A 29 -36.09 24.97 -7.69
CA GLY A 29 -34.91 25.77 -8.05
C GLY A 29 -33.65 24.94 -8.35
N HIS A 30 -32.84 25.43 -9.29
CA HIS A 30 -31.68 24.73 -9.85
C HIS A 30 -30.51 24.43 -8.87
N CYS A 31 -30.64 24.70 -7.57
CA CYS A 31 -29.56 24.49 -6.60
C CYS A 31 -30.11 24.05 -5.23
N LEU A 32 -30.38 22.75 -5.06
CA LEU A 32 -30.28 22.12 -3.74
C LEU A 32 -28.81 22.19 -3.32
N ILE A 33 -28.53 22.53 -2.06
CA ILE A 33 -27.19 22.35 -1.45
C ILE A 33 -26.72 20.95 -1.87
N GLN A 34 -25.64 20.86 -2.66
CA GLN A 34 -25.20 19.56 -3.14
C GLN A 34 -24.84 18.71 -1.93
N PRO A 35 -25.50 17.55 -1.74
CA PRO A 35 -25.07 16.63 -0.71
C PRO A 35 -23.65 16.18 -1.06
N GLY A 36 -22.73 16.45 -0.16
CA GLY A 36 -21.43 15.80 -0.17
C GLY A 36 -21.65 14.31 0.07
N SER A 37 -20.88 13.47 -0.61
CA SER A 37 -20.83 12.05 -0.26
C SER A 37 -19.40 11.57 -0.30
N GLU A 38 -19.03 10.80 0.71
CA GLU A 38 -17.78 10.03 0.72
C GLU A 38 -18.14 8.54 0.65
N ARG A 39 -17.48 7.81 -0.27
CA ARG A 39 -17.81 6.41 -0.54
C ARG A 39 -16.57 5.55 -0.60
N VAL A 40 -16.58 4.48 0.19
CA VAL A 40 -15.55 3.43 0.13
C VAL A 40 -16.22 2.09 -0.15
N THR A 41 -15.98 1.56 -1.35
CA THR A 41 -16.45 0.24 -1.77
C THR A 41 -15.41 -0.81 -1.41
N LEU A 42 -15.83 -1.83 -0.66
CA LEU A 42 -14.98 -2.99 -0.41
C LEU A 42 -14.95 -3.87 -1.66
N SER A 43 -13.77 -4.33 -2.07
CA SER A 43 -13.68 -5.31 -3.15
C SER A 43 -14.36 -6.62 -2.74
N SER A 44 -15.06 -7.23 -3.69
CA SER A 44 -15.72 -8.53 -3.52
C SER A 44 -14.77 -9.72 -3.66
N ILE A 45 -13.53 -9.48 -4.10
CA ILE A 45 -12.51 -10.51 -4.37
C ILE A 45 -11.42 -10.51 -3.31
N SER A 46 -10.94 -9.32 -2.91
CA SER A 46 -9.92 -9.17 -1.88
C SER A 46 -10.15 -7.87 -1.14
N THR A 47 -10.57 -7.94 0.12
CA THR A 47 -10.77 -6.73 0.93
C THR A 47 -9.45 -5.98 1.09
N ALA A 48 -8.32 -6.69 1.18
CA ALA A 48 -7.00 -6.09 1.23
C ALA A 48 -5.89 -6.98 0.63
N ASP A 49 -4.97 -6.33 -0.08
CA ASP A 49 -3.77 -6.92 -0.63
C ASP A 49 -2.56 -6.31 0.09
N VAL A 50 -1.82 -7.14 0.81
CA VAL A 50 -0.73 -6.77 1.71
C VAL A 50 0.60 -7.13 1.07
N LEU A 51 1.51 -6.16 1.00
CA LEU A 51 2.89 -6.34 0.54
C LEU A 51 3.85 -6.05 1.70
N PHE A 52 4.60 -7.05 2.13
CA PHE A 52 5.77 -6.84 2.98
C PHE A 52 6.99 -6.56 2.10
N VAL A 53 7.67 -5.44 2.36
CA VAL A 53 8.97 -5.11 1.78
C VAL A 53 9.97 -5.29 2.90
N VAL A 54 10.71 -6.40 2.85
CA VAL A 54 11.60 -6.82 3.93
C VAL A 54 13.04 -6.57 3.54
N ASP A 55 13.73 -5.86 4.41
CA ASP A 55 15.16 -5.60 4.30
C ASP A 55 15.96 -6.90 4.36
N ASP A 56 16.77 -7.13 3.33
CA ASP A 56 17.63 -8.31 3.17
C ASP A 56 19.12 -8.02 3.41
N SER A 57 19.43 -6.91 4.09
CA SER A 57 20.79 -6.52 4.48
C SER A 57 21.44 -7.47 5.49
N GLY A 58 22.77 -7.32 5.62
CA GLY A 58 23.60 -8.13 6.53
C GLY A 58 23.17 -8.10 8.00
N SER A 59 22.61 -6.98 8.45
CA SER A 59 22.22 -6.74 9.84
C SER A 59 20.84 -7.28 10.19
N MET A 60 19.96 -7.51 9.21
CA MET A 60 18.55 -7.85 9.42
C MET A 60 18.27 -9.28 9.91
N ALA A 61 19.28 -10.08 10.22
CA ALA A 61 19.10 -11.48 10.59
C ALA A 61 18.16 -11.64 11.80
N GLY A 62 18.45 -10.95 12.91
CA GLY A 62 17.68 -11.05 14.14
C GLY A 62 16.30 -10.41 14.02
N GLU A 63 16.22 -9.32 13.27
CA GLU A 63 15.02 -8.53 13.00
C GLU A 63 14.03 -9.31 12.13
N GLN A 64 14.49 -10.04 11.11
CA GLN A 64 13.68 -10.97 10.32
C GLN A 64 13.16 -12.13 11.18
N GLU A 65 14.00 -12.71 12.04
CA GLU A 65 13.55 -13.73 12.99
C GLU A 65 12.49 -13.19 13.95
N LYS A 66 12.67 -11.98 14.47
CA LYS A 66 11.71 -11.31 15.34
C LYS A 66 10.39 -11.04 14.62
N LEU A 67 10.44 -10.62 13.36
CA LEU A 67 9.26 -10.47 12.51
C LEU A 67 8.54 -11.82 12.33
N ALA A 68 9.27 -12.88 12.01
CA ALA A 68 8.74 -14.22 11.84
C ALA A 68 8.10 -14.76 13.13
N GLN A 69 8.76 -14.56 14.28
CA GLN A 69 8.29 -14.96 15.62
C GLN A 69 6.93 -14.32 15.97
N ASN A 70 6.76 -13.04 15.63
CA ASN A 70 5.59 -12.27 16.04
C ASN A 70 4.50 -12.20 14.95
N PHE A 71 4.76 -12.69 13.74
CA PHE A 71 3.78 -12.68 12.64
C PHE A 71 2.48 -13.43 12.98
N ALA A 72 2.54 -14.39 13.90
CA ALA A 72 1.35 -15.06 14.41
C ALA A 72 0.32 -14.07 14.98
N ALA A 73 0.75 -12.96 15.61
CA ALA A 73 -0.16 -11.94 16.14
C ALA A 73 -0.96 -11.26 15.02
N PHE A 74 -0.26 -10.81 13.96
CA PHE A 74 -0.88 -10.23 12.76
C PHE A 74 -1.97 -11.13 12.17
N ILE A 75 -1.67 -12.41 11.97
CA ILE A 75 -2.66 -13.34 11.39
C ILE A 75 -3.75 -13.71 12.38
N GLN A 76 -3.45 -13.90 13.67
CA GLN A 76 -4.46 -14.20 14.69
C GLN A 76 -5.49 -13.10 14.81
N ASN A 77 -5.07 -11.83 14.71
CA ASN A 77 -5.96 -10.68 14.70
C ASN A 77 -6.97 -10.74 13.52
N LEU A 78 -6.48 -11.04 12.31
CA LEU A 78 -7.33 -11.18 11.13
C LEU A 78 -8.22 -12.44 11.18
N ASP A 79 -7.70 -13.56 11.68
CA ASP A 79 -8.46 -14.79 11.90
C ASP A 79 -9.61 -14.57 12.89
N GLN A 80 -9.34 -13.87 13.99
CA GLN A 80 -10.35 -13.55 15.00
C GLN A 80 -11.41 -12.61 14.43
N THR A 81 -11.01 -11.67 13.56
CA THR A 81 -11.92 -10.79 12.84
C THR A 81 -12.85 -11.62 11.94
N ASN A 82 -12.31 -12.52 11.11
CA ASN A 82 -13.11 -13.37 10.23
C ASN A 82 -14.03 -14.34 10.97
N THR A 83 -13.55 -14.93 12.07
CA THR A 83 -14.36 -15.78 12.95
C THR A 83 -15.51 -14.98 13.56
N SER A 84 -15.25 -13.76 14.03
CA SER A 84 -16.27 -12.89 14.62
C SER A 84 -17.31 -12.44 13.61
N ARG A 85 -16.88 -12.10 12.39
CA ARG A 85 -17.77 -11.76 11.26
C ARG A 85 -18.69 -12.92 10.92
N ARG A 86 -18.14 -14.14 10.77
CA ARG A 86 -18.94 -15.34 10.52
C ARG A 86 -19.95 -15.59 11.63
N GLY A 87 -19.55 -15.45 12.89
CA GLY A 87 -20.45 -15.57 14.04
C GLY A 87 -21.57 -14.52 14.08
N ALA A 88 -21.38 -13.38 13.42
CA ALA A 88 -22.39 -12.32 13.27
C ALA A 88 -23.22 -12.44 11.96
N GLY A 89 -23.04 -13.52 11.18
CA GLY A 89 -23.72 -13.69 9.90
C GLY A 89 -23.20 -12.79 8.78
N LEU A 90 -22.01 -12.22 8.94
CA LEU A 90 -21.31 -11.42 7.92
C LEU A 90 -20.36 -12.32 7.13
N GLU A 91 -20.05 -11.90 5.90
CA GLU A 91 -19.03 -12.58 5.11
C GLU A 91 -17.64 -12.28 5.68
N PRO A 92 -16.75 -13.30 5.79
CA PRO A 92 -15.34 -13.09 6.04
C PRO A 92 -14.73 -12.15 4.99
N ILE A 93 -13.66 -11.45 5.36
CA ILE A 93 -12.85 -10.67 4.46
C ILE A 93 -11.74 -11.55 3.87
N ASP A 94 -11.57 -11.46 2.55
CA ASP A 94 -10.44 -12.06 1.84
C ASP A 94 -9.24 -11.11 1.94
N PHE A 95 -8.06 -11.64 2.26
CA PHE A 95 -6.81 -10.87 2.19
C PHE A 95 -5.66 -11.71 1.64
N HIS A 96 -4.70 -11.02 1.02
CA HIS A 96 -3.58 -11.65 0.33
C HIS A 96 -2.27 -11.08 0.82
N VAL A 97 -1.28 -11.94 1.08
CA VAL A 97 0.02 -11.51 1.57
C VAL A 97 1.11 -11.89 0.58
N ALA A 98 1.87 -10.91 0.12
CA ALA A 98 3.05 -11.08 -0.71
C ALA A 98 4.28 -10.48 -0.01
N VAL A 99 5.46 -10.96 -0.38
CA VAL A 99 6.74 -10.44 0.12
C VAL A 99 7.63 -10.05 -1.06
N THR A 100 8.36 -8.95 -0.95
CA THR A 100 9.49 -8.58 -1.79
C THR A 100 10.65 -8.10 -0.91
N THR A 101 11.84 -7.95 -1.49
CA THR A 101 13.01 -7.44 -0.76
C THR A 101 13.30 -6.00 -1.13
N THR A 102 14.10 -5.33 -0.31
CA THR A 102 14.57 -3.94 -0.49
C THR A 102 15.69 -3.83 -1.54
N SER A 103 16.38 -4.92 -1.85
CA SER A 103 17.46 -4.95 -2.82
C SER A 103 16.98 -4.72 -4.26
N LEU A 104 17.50 -3.65 -4.87
CA LEU A 104 17.39 -3.38 -6.30
C LEU A 104 18.78 -3.38 -6.95
N PHE A 105 19.72 -2.62 -6.39
CA PHE A 105 21.10 -2.58 -6.86
C PHE A 105 22.01 -2.02 -5.78
N TYR A 106 23.30 -2.27 -5.91
CA TYR A 106 24.37 -1.65 -5.12
C TYR A 106 25.25 -0.81 -6.05
N ASN A 107 25.43 0.48 -5.77
CA ASN A 107 26.28 1.37 -6.54
C ASN A 107 27.58 1.65 -5.78
N ALA A 108 28.55 0.76 -5.97
CA ALA A 108 29.80 0.74 -5.21
C ALA A 108 30.70 1.94 -5.57
N PRO A 109 31.47 2.48 -4.61
CA PRO A 109 32.40 3.56 -4.90
C PRO A 109 33.60 3.02 -5.69
N VAL A 110 34.02 3.75 -6.73
CA VAL A 110 35.25 3.43 -7.48
C VAL A 110 36.17 4.64 -7.51
N SER A 111 37.38 4.49 -6.98
CA SER A 111 38.35 5.59 -6.89
C SER A 111 38.80 6.03 -8.28
N GLY A 112 38.79 7.34 -8.51
CA GLY A 112 39.25 7.94 -9.77
C GLY A 112 38.33 7.71 -10.95
N VAL A 113 37.09 7.24 -10.76
CA VAL A 113 36.12 7.08 -11.86
C VAL A 113 35.16 8.27 -11.89
N THR A 114 35.13 8.95 -13.03
CA THR A 114 34.20 10.07 -13.26
C THR A 114 33.55 9.96 -14.63
N CYS A 115 32.37 10.55 -14.77
CA CYS A 115 31.68 10.65 -16.04
C CYS A 115 32.45 11.59 -16.97
N ARG A 116 32.95 11.09 -18.11
CA ARG A 116 33.72 11.86 -19.09
C ARG A 116 33.38 11.41 -20.52
N ASN A 117 33.83 12.16 -21.50
CA ASN A 117 33.68 11.82 -22.93
C ASN A 117 35.01 11.79 -23.69
N ASP A 118 36.12 11.97 -22.98
CA ASP A 118 37.47 12.15 -23.52
C ASP A 118 38.41 10.96 -23.26
N CYS A 119 37.96 9.92 -22.56
CA CYS A 119 38.82 8.76 -22.31
C CYS A 119 38.96 7.85 -23.54
N PRO A 120 40.11 7.18 -23.71
CA PRO A 120 40.33 6.25 -24.83
C PRO A 120 39.23 5.19 -24.90
N GLY A 121 38.54 5.09 -26.05
CA GLY A 121 37.43 4.15 -26.25
C GLY A 121 36.03 4.69 -25.94
N ALA A 122 35.90 5.92 -25.43
CA ALA A 122 34.59 6.57 -25.25
C ALA A 122 33.94 7.01 -26.58
N ALA A 123 34.74 7.24 -27.62
CA ALA A 123 34.27 7.70 -28.93
C ALA A 123 33.35 8.94 -28.89
N GLY A 124 33.59 9.86 -27.94
CA GLY A 124 32.79 11.07 -27.72
C GLY A 124 31.49 10.87 -26.93
N GLN A 125 31.17 9.63 -26.53
CA GLN A 125 30.02 9.32 -25.68
C GLN A 125 30.33 9.64 -24.21
N GLN A 126 29.31 10.06 -23.46
CA GLN A 126 29.41 10.25 -22.01
C GLN A 126 29.41 8.88 -21.32
N VAL A 127 30.56 8.50 -20.77
CA VAL A 127 30.79 7.20 -20.13
C VAL A 127 31.58 7.36 -18.83
N CYS A 128 31.44 6.40 -17.92
CA CYS A 128 32.22 6.34 -16.70
C CYS A 128 33.67 5.98 -17.03
N CYS A 129 34.58 6.95 -16.94
CA CYS A 129 35.99 6.79 -17.31
C CYS A 129 36.86 6.58 -16.07
N GLU A 130 37.69 5.55 -16.09
CA GLU A 130 38.70 5.27 -15.07
C GLU A 130 39.87 6.26 -15.20
N ALA A 131 40.32 6.83 -14.10
CA ALA A 131 41.48 7.73 -14.04
C ALA A 131 42.28 7.57 -12.72
N PRO A 132 42.87 6.39 -12.45
CA PRO A 132 43.55 6.09 -11.18
C PRO A 132 44.77 7.00 -10.89
N SER A 133 45.35 7.63 -11.91
CA SER A 133 46.47 8.57 -11.81
C SER A 133 46.13 9.99 -12.29
N GLY A 134 44.83 10.31 -12.40
CA GLY A 134 44.33 11.59 -12.92
C GLY A 134 44.22 11.68 -14.45
N ALA A 135 44.92 10.82 -15.20
CA ALA A 135 44.75 10.67 -16.63
C ALA A 135 43.73 9.55 -16.95
N PRO A 136 42.75 9.77 -17.85
CA PRO A 136 41.76 8.74 -18.19
C PRO A 136 42.37 7.56 -18.94
N THR A 137 42.19 6.35 -18.43
CA THR A 137 42.72 5.11 -19.02
C THR A 137 41.74 4.47 -19.99
N GLY A 138 40.43 4.59 -19.73
CA GLY A 138 39.37 4.09 -20.61
C GLY A 138 38.02 4.03 -19.91
N PRO A 139 36.95 3.64 -20.62
CA PRO A 139 35.63 3.48 -20.03
C PRO A 139 35.57 2.22 -19.16
N MET A 140 34.90 2.32 -18.02
CA MET A 140 34.36 1.18 -17.30
C MET A 140 33.46 0.39 -18.24
N LYS A 141 33.47 -0.93 -18.09
CA LYS A 141 32.64 -1.81 -18.91
C LYS A 141 31.74 -2.67 -18.03
N GLY A 142 30.49 -2.82 -18.43
CA GLY A 142 29.49 -3.65 -17.77
C GLY A 142 28.91 -4.70 -18.74
N PRO A 143 28.30 -5.78 -18.24
CA PRO A 143 27.63 -6.77 -19.08
C PRO A 143 26.62 -6.14 -20.05
N ARG A 144 26.62 -6.56 -21.33
CA ARG A 144 25.64 -6.14 -22.33
C ARG A 144 24.31 -6.86 -22.11
N ALA A 145 23.33 -6.13 -21.60
CA ALA A 145 21.95 -6.61 -21.49
C ALA A 145 21.31 -6.85 -22.86
N CYS A 146 20.38 -7.79 -22.94
CA CYS A 146 19.65 -8.11 -24.16
C CYS A 146 18.23 -8.59 -23.85
N THR A 147 17.33 -8.35 -24.80
CA THR A 147 15.97 -8.91 -24.79
C THR A 147 15.74 -9.89 -25.94
N SER A 148 16.71 -10.00 -26.85
CA SER A 148 16.70 -10.91 -28.00
C SER A 148 18.13 -11.11 -28.53
N ASP A 149 18.35 -12.17 -29.31
CA ASP A 149 19.65 -12.43 -29.97
C ASP A 149 20.09 -11.29 -30.89
N ALA A 150 19.14 -10.53 -31.45
CA ALA A 150 19.45 -9.37 -32.27
C ALA A 150 20.21 -8.28 -31.50
N ALA A 151 19.94 -8.11 -30.20
CA ALA A 151 20.67 -7.17 -29.35
C ALA A 151 22.14 -7.58 -29.15
N CYS A 152 22.48 -8.84 -29.40
CA CYS A 152 23.85 -9.36 -29.39
C CYS A 152 24.55 -9.26 -30.75
N GLY A 153 23.91 -8.63 -31.73
CA GLY A 153 24.48 -8.36 -33.04
C GLY A 153 25.84 -7.66 -32.98
N GLY A 154 26.76 -8.09 -33.84
CA GLY A 154 28.13 -7.56 -33.88
C GLY A 154 29.11 -8.24 -32.91
N ILE A 155 28.64 -9.15 -32.05
CA ILE A 155 29.49 -9.98 -31.20
C ILE A 155 29.49 -11.41 -31.77
N ALA A 156 30.64 -11.84 -32.30
CA ALA A 156 30.75 -13.15 -32.93
C ALA A 156 30.42 -14.29 -31.94
N GLY A 157 29.36 -15.06 -32.24
CA GLY A 157 28.97 -16.23 -31.46
C GLY A 157 28.23 -15.95 -30.14
N ALA A 158 27.82 -14.70 -29.88
CA ALA A 158 27.00 -14.38 -28.72
C ALA A 158 25.50 -14.50 -29.02
N THR A 159 24.75 -15.06 -28.07
CA THR A 159 23.29 -15.07 -28.07
C THR A 159 22.76 -14.54 -26.74
N CYS A 160 21.49 -14.16 -26.72
CA CYS A 160 20.85 -13.63 -25.53
C CYS A 160 20.43 -14.79 -24.61
N LYS A 161 21.00 -14.84 -23.40
CA LYS A 161 20.75 -15.93 -22.44
C LYS A 161 20.52 -15.38 -21.04
N THR A 162 19.68 -16.08 -20.26
CA THR A 162 19.40 -15.79 -18.84
C THR A 162 20.25 -16.61 -17.86
N THR A 163 21.21 -17.35 -18.39
CA THR A 163 22.02 -18.35 -17.69
C THR A 163 23.51 -18.12 -17.90
N CYS A 164 23.92 -16.89 -18.20
CA CYS A 164 25.33 -16.57 -18.35
C CYS A 164 26.06 -16.79 -17.00
N THR A 165 27.30 -17.28 -17.05
CA THR A 165 28.02 -17.63 -15.82
C THR A 165 28.18 -16.41 -14.92
N GLY A 166 27.71 -16.52 -13.67
CA GLY A 166 27.73 -15.44 -12.67
C GLY A 166 26.61 -14.40 -12.81
N LEU A 167 25.70 -14.53 -13.79
CA LEU A 167 24.54 -13.65 -14.00
C LEU A 167 23.32 -14.50 -14.37
N LEU A 168 22.40 -14.66 -13.43
CA LEU A 168 21.19 -15.44 -13.59
C LEU A 168 19.95 -14.54 -13.52
N GLY A 169 18.95 -14.83 -14.36
CA GLY A 169 17.61 -14.23 -14.26
C GLY A 169 17.31 -13.11 -15.27
N GLU A 170 18.33 -12.49 -15.86
CA GLU A 170 18.18 -11.48 -16.92
C GLU A 170 18.91 -11.87 -18.21
N GLY A 171 18.42 -11.38 -19.34
CA GLY A 171 19.04 -11.62 -20.64
C GLY A 171 20.33 -10.84 -20.79
N TYR A 172 21.45 -11.56 -20.98
CA TYR A 172 22.75 -10.99 -21.33
C TYR A 172 23.32 -11.66 -22.58
N CYS A 173 24.13 -10.91 -23.32
CA CYS A 173 24.84 -11.45 -24.47
C CYS A 173 26.04 -12.27 -24.02
N CYS A 174 25.97 -13.60 -24.13
CA CYS A 174 27.10 -14.48 -23.84
C CYS A 174 27.35 -15.53 -24.93
N GLY A 175 28.60 -16.01 -24.98
CA GLY A 175 29.06 -16.95 -26.00
C GLY A 175 28.46 -18.36 -25.88
N ALA A 176 28.86 -19.25 -26.79
CA ALA A 176 28.35 -20.62 -26.89
C ALA A 176 28.42 -21.40 -25.57
N ASP A 177 29.48 -21.24 -24.77
CA ASP A 177 29.71 -22.00 -23.52
C ASP A 177 29.24 -21.31 -22.23
N ASN A 178 28.30 -20.35 -22.32
CA ASN A 178 27.85 -19.53 -21.18
C ASN A 178 29.01 -18.78 -20.48
N VAL A 179 30.09 -18.50 -21.22
CA VAL A 179 31.27 -17.73 -20.78
C VAL A 179 30.88 -16.30 -20.37
N ALA A 180 31.79 -15.59 -19.71
CA ALA A 180 31.65 -14.18 -19.32
C ALA A 180 30.93 -13.34 -20.38
N PRO A 181 29.96 -12.49 -19.97
CA PRO A 181 29.14 -11.71 -20.89
C PRO A 181 30.01 -10.77 -21.71
N ALA A 182 29.56 -10.47 -22.93
CA ALA A 182 30.07 -9.33 -23.67
C ALA A 182 29.86 -8.05 -22.83
N VAL A 183 30.76 -7.08 -22.97
CA VAL A 183 30.72 -5.87 -22.15
C VAL A 183 30.69 -4.60 -22.99
N ASP A 184 29.91 -3.62 -22.56
CA ASP A 184 29.79 -2.30 -23.16
C ASP A 184 30.32 -1.20 -22.23
N PRO A 185 30.80 -0.07 -22.79
CA PRO A 185 31.06 1.13 -22.01
C PRO A 185 29.84 1.51 -21.16
N ILE A 186 30.07 1.76 -19.88
CA ILE A 186 29.02 2.19 -18.96
C ILE A 186 28.73 3.66 -19.20
N GLY A 187 27.52 3.97 -19.67
CA GLY A 187 27.04 5.34 -19.85
C GLY A 187 26.93 6.10 -18.53
N CYS A 188 26.95 7.42 -18.61
CA CYS A 188 26.74 8.30 -17.47
C CYS A 188 25.98 9.57 -17.89
N SER A 189 25.29 10.18 -16.93
CA SER A 189 24.32 11.25 -17.18
C SER A 189 24.89 12.67 -17.06
N ALA A 190 25.98 12.88 -16.33
CA ALA A 190 26.52 14.22 -16.06
C ALA A 190 28.05 14.28 -16.00
N LEU A 191 28.69 15.03 -16.91
CA LEU A 191 30.16 15.16 -16.96
C LEU A 191 30.75 15.65 -15.63
N GLY A 192 31.88 15.08 -15.23
CA GLY A 192 32.62 15.41 -14.01
C GLY A 192 32.05 14.81 -12.73
N THR A 193 30.87 14.17 -12.77
CA THR A 193 30.31 13.48 -11.60
C THR A 193 31.05 12.17 -11.33
N ALA A 194 31.12 11.77 -10.05
CA ALA A 194 31.65 10.47 -9.68
C ALA A 194 30.75 9.35 -10.23
N CYS A 195 31.37 8.32 -10.78
CA CYS A 195 30.68 7.10 -11.21
C CYS A 195 30.98 5.98 -10.23
N GLY A 196 29.95 5.26 -9.82
CA GLY A 196 30.11 3.99 -9.10
C GLY A 196 30.12 2.78 -10.01
N ARG A 197 30.28 1.60 -9.41
CA ARG A 197 30.10 0.31 -10.07
C ARG A 197 28.75 -0.26 -9.65
N LEU A 198 27.84 -0.31 -10.61
CA LEU A 198 26.52 -0.88 -10.40
C LEU A 198 26.60 -2.41 -10.33
N GLU A 199 26.15 -2.97 -9.22
CA GLU A 199 25.98 -4.40 -8.99
C GLU A 199 24.48 -4.67 -8.82
N THR A 200 23.93 -5.55 -9.64
CA THR A 200 22.48 -5.81 -9.72
C THR A 200 22.11 -7.26 -9.39
N HIS A 201 23.09 -8.03 -8.95
CA HIS A 201 22.96 -9.45 -8.65
C HIS A 201 23.53 -9.73 -7.27
N TYR A 202 22.94 -10.73 -6.62
CA TYR A 202 23.46 -11.32 -5.39
C TYR A 202 24.88 -11.86 -5.61
N ARG A 203 25.77 -11.62 -4.64
CA ARG A 203 27.11 -12.18 -4.60
C ARG A 203 27.43 -12.66 -3.21
N PHE A 204 27.56 -13.97 -3.04
CA PHE A 204 27.80 -14.57 -1.73
C PHE A 204 29.29 -14.73 -1.48
N ASP A 205 29.78 -14.09 -0.41
CA ASP A 205 31.18 -14.21 0.04
C ASP A 205 31.34 -15.18 1.24
N GLY A 206 30.26 -15.88 1.59
CA GLY A 206 30.17 -16.79 2.73
C GLY A 206 29.94 -16.10 4.08
N ARG A 207 29.74 -14.77 4.12
CA ARG A 207 29.47 -14.02 5.37
C ARG A 207 27.99 -13.72 5.60
N CYS A 208 27.16 -13.92 4.59
CA CYS A 208 25.73 -13.70 4.65
C CYS A 208 24.95 -15.01 4.59
N ALA A 209 23.69 -14.98 5.03
CA ALA A 209 22.74 -16.07 4.90
C ALA A 209 21.86 -15.83 3.66
N PRO A 210 21.79 -16.76 2.71
CA PRO A 210 21.13 -16.49 1.42
C PRO A 210 19.61 -16.31 1.51
N GLY A 211 18.95 -16.86 2.53
CA GLY A 211 17.49 -16.80 2.66
C GLY A 211 16.78 -17.28 1.40
N LEU A 212 16.10 -16.36 0.71
CA LEU A 212 15.38 -16.62 -0.55
C LEU A 212 16.23 -16.40 -1.81
N ALA A 213 17.39 -15.77 -1.65
CA ALA A 213 18.28 -15.44 -2.74
C ALA A 213 19.11 -16.65 -3.19
N SER A 214 19.71 -16.55 -4.38
CA SER A 214 20.73 -17.49 -4.83
C SER A 214 21.89 -16.73 -5.45
N ASP A 215 23.10 -17.28 -5.31
CA ASP A 215 24.31 -16.61 -5.78
C ASP A 215 24.25 -16.34 -7.29
N GLY A 216 24.62 -15.13 -7.68
CA GLY A 216 24.54 -14.66 -9.06
C GLY A 216 23.14 -14.43 -9.60
N GLN A 217 22.05 -14.60 -8.83
CA GLN A 217 20.70 -14.19 -9.26
C GLN A 217 20.56 -12.68 -9.24
N TYR A 218 19.77 -12.16 -10.18
CA TYR A 218 19.33 -10.78 -10.17
C TYR A 218 18.58 -10.46 -8.87
N TYR A 219 18.76 -9.25 -8.36
CA TYR A 219 17.91 -8.78 -7.27
C TYR A 219 16.44 -8.79 -7.71
N PRO A 220 15.47 -8.98 -6.80
CA PRO A 220 14.07 -9.16 -7.20
C PRO A 220 13.48 -7.97 -7.97
N HIS A 221 13.99 -6.75 -7.77
CA HIS A 221 13.49 -5.55 -8.43
C HIS A 221 11.97 -5.33 -8.24
N GLY A 222 11.48 -5.60 -7.04
CA GLY A 222 10.06 -5.59 -6.70
C GLY A 222 9.31 -6.88 -7.06
N ALA A 223 9.94 -7.89 -7.68
CA ALA A 223 9.31 -9.19 -7.88
C ALA A 223 9.00 -9.86 -6.53
N PHE A 224 7.89 -10.60 -6.47
CA PHE A 224 7.57 -11.38 -5.28
C PHE A 224 8.55 -12.53 -5.07
N VAL A 225 8.92 -12.73 -3.82
CA VAL A 225 9.84 -13.77 -3.36
C VAL A 225 9.09 -14.81 -2.54
N GLY A 226 9.64 -16.03 -2.50
CA GLY A 226 9.07 -17.12 -1.72
C GLY A 226 10.03 -18.29 -1.61
N LEU A 227 9.93 -19.05 -0.51
CA LEU A 227 10.86 -20.13 -0.20
C LEU A 227 10.54 -21.41 -0.98
N GLY A 228 11.44 -21.84 -1.86
CA GLY A 228 11.27 -23.08 -2.63
C GLY A 228 9.96 -23.10 -3.43
N ASP A 229 9.11 -24.10 -3.17
CA ASP A 229 7.80 -24.26 -3.79
C ASP A 229 6.66 -23.57 -3.00
N SER A 230 6.97 -22.72 -2.03
CA SER A 230 5.95 -21.88 -1.38
C SER A 230 5.26 -21.00 -2.42
N PRO A 231 3.94 -20.80 -2.32
CA PRO A 231 3.29 -19.74 -3.07
C PRO A 231 3.93 -18.40 -2.71
N ARG A 232 4.05 -17.52 -3.70
CA ARG A 232 4.54 -16.14 -3.52
C ARG A 232 3.44 -15.21 -3.04
N VAL A 233 2.19 -15.52 -3.36
CA VAL A 233 1.01 -14.87 -2.78
C VAL A 233 0.29 -15.88 -1.89
N LEU A 234 0.14 -15.53 -0.62
CA LEU A 234 -0.58 -16.33 0.36
C LEU A 234 -2.03 -15.88 0.41
N HIS A 235 -2.94 -16.76 -0.01
CA HIS A 235 -4.37 -16.48 -0.13
C HIS A 235 -5.13 -16.83 1.16
N PHE A 236 -5.42 -15.83 2.00
CA PHE A 236 -6.31 -15.97 3.15
C PHE A 236 -7.73 -15.58 2.73
N ASP A 237 -8.42 -16.52 2.09
CA ASP A 237 -9.79 -16.32 1.60
C ASP A 237 -10.85 -16.84 2.59
N LYS A 238 -12.10 -16.47 2.34
CA LYS A 238 -13.27 -16.86 3.12
C LYS A 238 -13.51 -18.37 3.22
N GLU A 239 -12.90 -19.19 2.37
CA GLU A 239 -13.03 -20.66 2.42
C GLU A 239 -12.28 -21.24 3.62
N LEU A 240 -11.37 -20.47 4.23
CA LEU A 240 -10.77 -20.80 5.53
C LEU A 240 -11.73 -20.67 6.71
N TYR A 241 -12.89 -20.03 6.53
CA TYR A 241 -13.87 -19.79 7.58
C TYR A 241 -15.26 -20.24 7.14
N PRO A 242 -15.48 -21.50 6.74
CA PRO A 242 -16.73 -21.97 6.15
C PRO A 242 -17.91 -21.85 7.11
N ALA A 243 -19.12 -21.79 6.55
CA ALA A 243 -20.33 -21.96 7.35
C ALA A 243 -20.37 -23.40 7.88
N THR A 244 -21.11 -23.64 8.96
CA THR A 244 -21.34 -25.01 9.45
C THR A 244 -22.74 -25.47 9.10
N ASP A 245 -22.90 -26.75 8.80
CA ASP A 245 -24.22 -27.37 8.68
C ASP A 245 -24.90 -27.54 10.05
N GLY A 246 -26.13 -28.07 10.05
CA GLY A 246 -26.88 -28.33 11.28
C GLY A 246 -26.24 -29.35 12.23
N THR A 247 -25.15 -29.99 11.84
CA THR A 247 -24.35 -30.91 12.66
C THR A 247 -23.03 -30.29 13.15
N GLY A 248 -22.79 -29.02 12.82
CA GLY A 248 -21.56 -28.31 13.14
C GLY A 248 -20.40 -28.65 12.21
N GLN A 249 -20.62 -29.35 11.10
CA GLN A 249 -19.57 -29.66 10.14
C GLN A 249 -19.39 -28.52 9.13
N PRO A 250 -18.15 -28.17 8.77
CA PRO A 250 -17.87 -27.21 7.71
C PRO A 250 -18.58 -27.54 6.38
N ILE A 251 -19.30 -26.58 5.84
CA ILE A 251 -19.86 -26.60 4.48
C ILE A 251 -18.79 -26.04 3.56
N ARG A 252 -18.32 -26.88 2.65
CA ARG A 252 -17.32 -26.53 1.65
C ARG A 252 -17.88 -26.73 0.25
N ASP A 253 -17.56 -25.83 -0.67
CA ASP A 253 -17.93 -26.00 -2.07
C ASP A 253 -17.24 -27.25 -2.65
N ALA A 254 -18.03 -28.15 -3.23
CA ALA A 254 -17.56 -29.37 -3.85
C ALA A 254 -16.73 -29.12 -5.13
N ALA A 255 -16.81 -27.91 -5.71
CA ALA A 255 -15.99 -27.50 -6.85
C ALA A 255 -14.54 -27.17 -6.46
N LEU A 256 -14.25 -26.91 -5.18
CA LEU A 256 -12.90 -26.57 -4.72
C LEU A 256 -12.03 -27.82 -4.56
N PRO A 257 -10.71 -27.75 -4.87
CA PRO A 257 -9.79 -28.89 -4.74
C PRO A 257 -9.75 -29.39 -3.30
N PRO A 258 -9.55 -30.69 -3.01
CA PRO A 258 -9.46 -31.17 -1.63
C PRO A 258 -8.30 -30.51 -0.88
N CYS A 259 -8.42 -30.41 0.45
CA CYS A 259 -7.33 -29.89 1.27
C CYS A 259 -6.12 -30.83 1.20
N SER A 260 -4.94 -30.24 1.01
CA SER A 260 -3.69 -30.96 0.77
C SER A 260 -3.26 -31.87 1.93
N ASP A 261 -3.70 -31.57 3.16
CA ASP A 261 -3.47 -32.37 4.37
C ASP A 261 -4.66 -33.25 4.78
N GLY A 262 -5.71 -33.32 3.95
CA GLY A 262 -6.94 -34.06 4.23
C GLY A 262 -7.86 -33.40 5.27
N SER A 263 -7.55 -32.17 5.71
CA SER A 263 -8.46 -31.38 6.56
C SER A 263 -9.77 -31.07 5.84
N LYS A 264 -10.77 -30.61 6.60
CA LYS A 264 -12.09 -30.21 6.06
C LYS A 264 -12.16 -28.75 5.64
N VAL A 265 -11.16 -27.95 6.02
CA VAL A 265 -11.17 -26.49 5.87
C VAL A 265 -9.82 -26.04 5.33
N CYS A 266 -9.85 -25.46 4.14
CA CYS A 266 -8.70 -24.92 3.45
C CYS A 266 -9.18 -23.89 2.43
N ASN A 267 -8.27 -23.03 2.01
CA ASN A 267 -8.52 -22.00 1.01
C ASN A 267 -8.80 -22.59 -0.38
N ARG A 268 -9.03 -21.74 -1.38
CA ARG A 268 -9.30 -22.16 -2.77
C ARG A 268 -8.18 -22.96 -3.44
N GLN A 269 -6.95 -22.84 -2.94
CA GLN A 269 -5.78 -23.59 -3.43
C GLN A 269 -5.57 -24.91 -2.68
N GLY A 270 -6.44 -25.26 -1.73
CA GLY A 270 -6.32 -26.49 -0.95
C GLY A 270 -5.36 -26.39 0.25
N PHE A 271 -5.04 -25.19 0.72
CA PHE A 271 -4.13 -24.96 1.85
C PHE A 271 -4.85 -24.50 3.11
N THR A 272 -4.50 -25.08 4.25
CA THR A 272 -5.05 -24.68 5.54
C THR A 272 -4.43 -23.37 6.02
N ALA A 273 -5.11 -22.67 6.93
CA ALA A 273 -4.56 -21.46 7.55
C ALA A 273 -3.21 -21.74 8.24
N ALA A 274 -3.01 -22.94 8.80
CA ALA A 274 -1.74 -23.34 9.39
C ALA A 274 -0.62 -23.44 8.34
N GLN A 275 -0.90 -24.08 7.19
CA GLN A 275 0.07 -24.17 6.09
C GLN A 275 0.45 -22.79 5.53
N LEU A 276 -0.53 -21.88 5.38
CA LEU A 276 -0.26 -20.52 4.92
C LEU A 276 0.63 -19.75 5.91
N LYS A 277 0.37 -19.88 7.22
CA LYS A 277 1.23 -19.29 8.27
C LYS A 277 2.64 -19.87 8.21
N ASP A 278 2.77 -21.19 8.10
CA ASP A 278 4.06 -21.86 8.00
C ASP A 278 4.86 -21.43 6.77
N TRP A 279 4.21 -21.16 5.64
CA TRP A 279 4.90 -20.66 4.45
C TRP A 279 5.39 -19.23 4.60
N PHE A 280 4.65 -18.38 5.31
CA PHE A 280 5.13 -17.05 5.63
C PHE A 280 6.30 -17.11 6.61
N ALA A 281 6.12 -17.82 7.72
CA ALA A 281 7.08 -17.97 8.80
C ALA A 281 6.87 -19.30 9.54
N ASN A 282 7.86 -20.18 9.51
CA ASN A 282 7.93 -21.38 10.33
C ASN A 282 9.26 -21.45 11.07
N ASN A 283 9.24 -22.08 12.24
CA ASN A 283 10.44 -22.44 12.99
C ASN A 283 10.63 -23.96 12.93
N ARG A 284 11.45 -24.41 11.97
CA ARG A 284 11.81 -25.83 11.83
C ARG A 284 13.15 -26.04 12.50
N THR A 285 13.20 -26.99 13.43
CA THR A 285 14.45 -27.41 14.10
C THR A 285 15.22 -26.29 14.82
N GLY A 286 14.54 -25.22 15.24
CA GLY A 286 15.18 -24.07 15.90
C GLY A 286 15.69 -23.00 14.94
N THR A 287 15.37 -23.08 13.65
CA THR A 287 15.73 -22.10 12.63
C THR A 287 14.48 -21.57 11.95
N TRP A 288 14.37 -20.24 11.87
CA TRP A 288 13.29 -19.58 11.16
C TRP A 288 13.48 -19.67 9.64
N GLN A 289 12.38 -19.96 8.95
CA GLN A 289 12.30 -20.06 7.49
C GLN A 289 10.94 -19.56 7.02
N GLY A 290 10.83 -19.20 5.74
CA GLY A 290 9.57 -18.82 5.11
C GLY A 290 9.75 -17.62 4.18
N ASN A 291 8.66 -17.17 3.57
CA ASN A 291 8.68 -16.04 2.63
C ASN A 291 9.16 -14.74 3.27
N VAL A 292 9.08 -14.59 4.59
CA VAL A 292 9.54 -13.40 5.31
C VAL A 292 11.04 -13.40 5.61
N ILE A 293 11.69 -14.57 5.56
CA ILE A 293 13.13 -14.72 5.80
C ILE A 293 13.85 -14.48 4.47
N ALA A 294 13.94 -13.22 4.07
CA ALA A 294 14.53 -12.78 2.81
C ALA A 294 16.00 -13.19 2.66
N GLY A 295 16.72 -13.28 3.78
CA GLY A 295 18.17 -13.50 3.83
C GLY A 295 18.91 -12.23 4.21
N THR A 296 20.24 -12.30 4.29
CA THR A 296 21.12 -11.20 4.69
C THR A 296 22.19 -10.88 3.65
N CYS A 297 21.98 -11.39 2.42
CA CYS A 297 22.90 -11.22 1.30
C CYS A 297 22.48 -10.07 0.36
N GLY A 298 21.60 -9.18 0.82
CA GLY A 298 21.11 -8.03 0.10
C GLY A 298 22.22 -7.10 -0.37
N SER A 299 21.80 -6.09 -1.13
CA SER A 299 22.70 -5.15 -1.80
C SER A 299 23.51 -4.28 -0.82
N GLY A 300 23.05 -4.10 0.43
CA GLY A 300 23.60 -3.11 1.35
C GLY A 300 23.37 -1.67 0.90
N GLN A 301 22.51 -1.47 -0.11
CA GLN A 301 21.95 -0.19 -0.52
C GLN A 301 20.44 -0.34 -0.53
N GLU A 302 19.82 -0.15 0.63
CA GLU A 302 18.43 -0.54 0.84
C GLU A 302 17.47 0.44 0.17
N GLN A 303 16.61 -0.05 -0.71
CA GLN A 303 15.74 0.79 -1.55
C GLN A 303 14.28 0.45 -1.35
N ALA A 304 13.88 0.34 -0.08
CA ALA A 304 12.58 -0.14 0.34
C ALA A 304 11.41 0.58 -0.36
N LEU A 305 11.43 1.91 -0.43
CA LEU A 305 10.32 2.67 -1.03
C LEU A 305 10.21 2.39 -2.54
N GLN A 306 11.33 2.37 -3.25
CA GLN A 306 11.34 2.08 -4.68
C GLN A 306 11.01 0.62 -4.96
N ALA A 307 11.47 -0.32 -4.14
CA ALA A 307 11.14 -1.73 -4.27
C ALA A 307 9.64 -1.99 -4.09
N GLY A 308 9.03 -1.37 -3.08
CA GLY A 308 7.58 -1.40 -2.87
C GLY A 308 6.81 -0.80 -4.06
N ARG A 309 7.26 0.36 -4.58
CA ARG A 309 6.68 0.99 -5.77
C ARG A 309 6.73 0.07 -6.99
N LEU A 310 7.90 -0.50 -7.28
CA LEU A 310 8.11 -1.40 -8.41
C LEU A 310 7.33 -2.70 -8.27
N ALA A 311 7.16 -3.22 -7.06
CA ALA A 311 6.35 -4.41 -6.82
C ALA A 311 4.88 -4.20 -7.18
N VAL A 312 4.33 -3.04 -6.79
CA VAL A 312 2.97 -2.62 -7.15
C VAL A 312 2.86 -2.36 -8.66
N GLU A 313 3.83 -1.69 -9.26
CA GLU A 313 3.85 -1.43 -10.71
C GLU A 313 3.88 -2.72 -11.53
N ARG A 314 4.73 -3.68 -11.13
CA ARG A 314 4.78 -5.02 -11.74
C ARG A 314 3.46 -5.75 -11.60
N ALA A 315 2.77 -5.62 -10.46
CA ALA A 315 1.49 -6.27 -10.27
C ALA A 315 0.41 -5.71 -11.20
N LEU A 316 0.32 -4.38 -11.28
CA LEU A 316 -0.63 -3.67 -12.14
C LEU A 316 -0.39 -3.96 -13.63
N THR A 317 0.84 -4.26 -14.02
CA THR A 317 1.22 -4.62 -15.39
C THR A 317 1.16 -6.14 -15.65
N GLY A 318 0.74 -6.95 -14.67
CA GLY A 318 0.66 -8.41 -14.79
C GLY A 318 2.03 -9.12 -14.82
N GLY A 319 3.09 -8.42 -14.44
CA GLY A 319 4.47 -8.94 -14.39
C GLY A 319 4.82 -9.67 -13.09
N GLN A 320 3.95 -9.65 -12.07
CA GLN A 320 4.12 -10.48 -10.88
C GLN A 320 3.75 -11.93 -11.19
N VAL A 321 4.54 -12.87 -10.66
CA VAL A 321 4.34 -14.29 -10.89
C VAL A 321 4.36 -15.08 -9.60
N ASP A 322 3.54 -16.12 -9.56
CA ASP A 322 3.47 -17.10 -8.48
C ASP A 322 4.08 -18.45 -8.94
N ARG A 323 4.47 -19.26 -7.95
CA ARG A 323 4.91 -20.65 -8.08
C ARG A 323 3.74 -21.63 -8.10
N ARG A 324 2.55 -21.19 -7.70
CA ARG A 324 1.34 -22.02 -7.66
C ARG A 324 0.19 -21.37 -8.40
N ASP A 325 -0.54 -22.18 -9.14
CA ASP A 325 -1.77 -21.73 -9.80
C ASP A 325 -2.95 -21.63 -8.83
N ALA A 326 -4.12 -21.27 -9.36
CA ALA A 326 -5.36 -21.15 -8.58
C ALA A 326 -5.82 -22.48 -7.95
N SER A 327 -5.34 -23.64 -8.45
CA SER A 327 -5.60 -24.96 -7.88
C SER A 327 -4.59 -25.39 -6.80
N GLY A 328 -3.53 -24.60 -6.59
CA GLY A 328 -2.43 -24.93 -5.69
C GLY A 328 -1.35 -25.80 -6.33
N SER A 329 -1.43 -26.11 -7.63
CA SER A 329 -0.46 -26.92 -8.34
C SER A 329 0.84 -26.13 -8.58
N VAL A 330 1.99 -26.78 -8.44
CA VAL A 330 3.29 -26.15 -8.73
C VAL A 330 3.42 -25.93 -10.25
N VAL A 331 3.70 -24.70 -10.64
CA VAL A 331 3.85 -24.27 -12.03
C VAL A 331 5.12 -23.44 -12.17
N ALA A 332 5.76 -23.49 -13.34
CA ALA A 332 7.04 -22.80 -13.55
C ALA A 332 6.95 -21.28 -13.33
N SER A 333 5.84 -20.69 -13.78
CA SER A 333 5.49 -19.28 -13.58
C SER A 333 4.03 -19.08 -14.01
N THR A 334 3.17 -18.64 -13.10
CA THR A 334 1.80 -18.21 -13.42
C THR A 334 1.63 -16.76 -12.99
N PRO A 335 0.79 -15.94 -13.64
CA PRO A 335 0.46 -14.61 -13.11
C PRO A 335 0.01 -14.71 -11.66
N ALA A 336 0.60 -13.87 -10.80
CA ALA A 336 0.19 -13.77 -9.42
C ALA A 336 -1.21 -13.16 -9.34
N SER A 337 -2.10 -13.74 -8.54
CA SER A 337 -3.42 -13.16 -8.27
C SER A 337 -3.28 -12.06 -7.21
N TRP A 338 -2.63 -10.97 -7.61
CA TRP A 338 -2.31 -9.76 -6.84
C TRP A 338 -1.81 -8.72 -7.87
N LEU A 339 -2.28 -7.48 -7.92
CA LEU A 339 -3.15 -6.71 -7.05
C LEU A 339 -4.60 -6.76 -7.57
N HIS A 340 -5.57 -7.09 -6.72
CA HIS A 340 -6.97 -7.20 -7.14
C HIS A 340 -7.62 -5.82 -7.37
N ASP A 341 -8.63 -5.77 -8.21
CA ASP A 341 -9.38 -4.53 -8.44
C ASP A 341 -10.12 -4.08 -7.17
N ASN A 342 -10.04 -2.77 -6.90
CA ASN A 342 -10.65 -2.09 -5.75
C ASN A 342 -10.25 -2.64 -4.36
N SER A 343 -9.24 -3.51 -4.27
CA SER A 343 -8.70 -3.96 -2.98
C SER A 343 -7.96 -2.81 -2.30
N LYS A 344 -8.03 -2.76 -0.96
CA LYS A 344 -7.16 -1.89 -0.18
C LYS A 344 -5.71 -2.37 -0.36
N LEU A 345 -4.81 -1.49 -0.76
CA LEU A 345 -3.39 -1.79 -0.81
C LEU A 345 -2.77 -1.48 0.56
N VAL A 346 -2.14 -2.46 1.20
CA VAL A 346 -1.37 -2.25 2.43
C VAL A 346 0.10 -2.57 2.18
N THR A 347 0.98 -1.59 2.35
CA THR A 347 2.44 -1.77 2.20
C THR A 347 3.10 -1.74 3.56
N VAL A 348 3.90 -2.76 3.89
CA VAL A 348 4.58 -2.88 5.18
C VAL A 348 6.08 -2.89 4.91
N PHE A 349 6.74 -1.78 5.21
CA PHE A 349 8.18 -1.64 5.08
C PHE A 349 8.83 -2.06 6.40
N VAL A 350 9.78 -2.99 6.33
CA VAL A 350 10.53 -3.49 7.48
C VAL A 350 12.01 -3.39 7.18
N GLY A 351 12.74 -2.56 7.92
CA GLY A 351 14.18 -2.41 7.76
C GLY A 351 14.85 -1.72 8.93
N ASP A 352 16.16 -1.92 9.04
CA ASP A 352 17.01 -1.33 10.07
C ASP A 352 17.97 -0.27 9.51
N GLU A 353 17.83 0.05 8.22
CA GLU A 353 18.56 1.08 7.48
C GLU A 353 17.64 2.19 6.92
N ASP A 354 18.24 3.27 6.38
CA ASP A 354 17.49 4.34 5.71
C ASP A 354 17.21 3.98 4.23
N ASP A 355 16.20 4.61 3.63
CA ASP A 355 15.85 4.36 2.24
C ASP A 355 16.80 5.08 1.27
N CYS A 356 17.60 4.32 0.53
CA CYS A 356 18.53 4.75 -0.51
C CYS A 356 17.91 4.82 -1.93
N SER A 357 16.58 4.84 -2.05
CA SER A 357 15.87 4.82 -3.33
C SER A 357 16.37 5.92 -4.27
N SER A 358 17.10 5.53 -5.32
CA SER A 358 17.70 6.43 -6.30
C SER A 358 17.72 5.80 -7.69
N PRO A 359 17.98 6.57 -8.76
CA PRO A 359 18.09 6.02 -10.10
C PRO A 359 19.16 4.93 -10.20
N GLN A 360 18.84 3.87 -10.93
CA GLN A 360 19.79 2.81 -11.30
C GLN A 360 20.74 3.29 -12.42
N ASP A 361 21.43 4.40 -12.16
CA ASP A 361 22.43 5.02 -13.03
C ASP A 361 23.76 5.17 -12.26
N PRO A 362 24.88 4.66 -12.78
CA PRO A 362 26.18 4.72 -12.10
C PRO A 362 26.63 6.12 -11.66
N SER A 363 26.23 7.17 -12.38
CA SER A 363 26.52 8.58 -12.02
C SER A 363 25.34 9.32 -11.37
N GLY A 364 24.12 8.98 -11.77
CA GLY A 364 22.88 9.67 -11.39
C GLY A 364 22.24 9.11 -10.12
N GLY A 365 22.57 7.88 -9.74
CA GLY A 365 22.23 7.29 -8.45
C GLY A 365 23.21 7.69 -7.36
N VAL A 366 22.82 7.45 -6.10
CA VAL A 366 23.72 7.58 -4.95
C VAL A 366 24.88 6.61 -5.15
N VAL A 367 26.11 7.09 -5.06
CA VAL A 367 27.32 6.24 -5.04
C VAL A 367 27.67 6.05 -3.59
N LEU A 368 27.56 4.83 -3.07
CA LEU A 368 27.80 4.57 -1.65
C LEU A 368 29.27 4.79 -1.31
N SER A 369 29.56 5.83 -0.57
CA SER A 369 30.89 6.19 -0.07
C SER A 369 30.85 6.31 1.46
N GLY A 370 31.71 5.57 2.16
CA GLY A 370 31.73 5.53 3.62
C GLY A 370 31.49 4.13 4.19
N GLY A 371 31.69 3.99 5.50
CA GLY A 371 31.36 2.77 6.25
C GLY A 371 29.93 2.81 6.82
N PRO A 372 29.46 1.70 7.43
CA PRO A 372 28.13 1.61 8.05
C PRO A 372 27.88 2.76 9.04
N GLY A 373 26.70 3.38 8.99
CA GLY A 373 26.32 4.49 9.88
C GLY A 373 26.79 5.90 9.49
N SER A 374 27.54 6.05 8.39
CA SER A 374 27.84 7.34 7.71
C SER A 374 27.24 7.33 6.30
N ASP A 375 26.00 6.85 6.19
CA ASP A 375 25.45 6.40 4.93
C ASP A 375 25.32 7.56 3.92
N SER A 376 25.89 7.35 2.74
CA SER A 376 25.83 8.28 1.61
C SER A 376 24.40 8.66 1.22
N CYS A 377 23.42 7.84 1.57
CA CYS A 377 22.01 8.14 1.39
C CYS A 377 21.53 9.29 2.29
N VAL A 378 21.95 9.33 3.55
CA VAL A 378 21.66 10.44 4.47
C VAL A 378 22.40 11.71 4.02
N ALA A 379 23.65 11.57 3.57
CA ALA A 379 24.42 12.69 3.04
C ALA A 379 23.78 13.27 1.76
N ASP A 380 23.36 12.40 0.83
CA ASP A 380 22.68 12.80 -0.41
C ASP A 380 21.36 13.52 -0.14
N ALA A 381 20.58 13.07 0.85
CA ALA A 381 19.34 13.74 1.26
C ALA A 381 19.56 15.20 1.69
N SER A 382 20.75 15.55 2.19
CA SER A 382 21.13 16.92 2.56
C SER A 382 21.82 17.72 1.45
N SER A 383 22.06 17.09 0.30
CA SER A 383 22.71 17.72 -0.86
C SER A 383 21.82 18.81 -1.48
N PRO A 384 22.38 19.90 -2.06
CA PRO A 384 21.63 20.86 -2.87
C PRO A 384 20.96 20.24 -4.10
N THR A 385 21.48 19.09 -4.56
CA THR A 385 20.94 18.31 -5.68
C THR A 385 20.86 16.84 -5.27
N PRO A 386 19.86 16.45 -4.47
CA PRO A 386 19.68 15.06 -4.06
C PRO A 386 19.48 14.17 -5.28
N LYS A 387 20.14 13.01 -5.28
CA LYS A 387 20.01 11.98 -6.30
C LYS A 387 18.89 11.01 -6.00
N GLN A 388 18.52 10.86 -4.73
CA GLN A 388 17.39 10.03 -4.32
C GLN A 388 16.07 10.52 -4.93
N TYR A 389 15.18 9.57 -5.20
CA TYR A 389 13.80 9.90 -5.54
C TYR A 389 13.15 10.65 -4.37
N ALA A 390 12.34 11.67 -4.69
CA ALA A 390 11.59 12.37 -3.68
C ALA A 390 10.56 11.41 -3.06
N VAL A 391 10.46 11.39 -1.74
CA VAL A 391 9.48 10.57 -1.02
C VAL A 391 8.06 10.86 -1.52
N SER A 392 7.75 12.13 -1.75
CA SER A 392 6.47 12.58 -2.30
C SER A 392 6.11 11.94 -3.64
N GLN A 393 7.07 11.66 -4.52
CA GLN A 393 6.78 10.99 -5.80
C GLN A 393 6.26 9.56 -5.59
N ILE A 394 6.80 8.85 -4.60
CA ILE A 394 6.40 7.48 -4.28
C ILE A 394 5.05 7.48 -3.55
N VAL A 395 4.86 8.43 -2.63
CA VAL A 395 3.59 8.61 -1.93
C VAL A 395 2.47 9.04 -2.89
N ASP A 396 2.75 9.95 -3.82
CA ASP A 396 1.83 10.37 -4.89
C ASP A 396 1.48 9.19 -5.80
N TYR A 397 2.46 8.35 -6.15
CA TYR A 397 2.20 7.14 -6.91
C TYR A 397 1.22 6.21 -6.17
N LEU A 398 1.50 5.84 -4.92
CA LEU A 398 0.67 4.89 -4.16
C LEU A 398 -0.75 5.42 -3.94
N THR A 399 -0.88 6.69 -3.55
CA THR A 399 -2.19 7.32 -3.31
C THR A 399 -2.94 7.68 -4.59
N GLY A 400 -2.24 7.80 -5.72
CA GLY A 400 -2.79 8.05 -7.05
C GLY A 400 -3.42 6.81 -7.72
N LEU A 401 -3.30 5.62 -7.12
CA LEU A 401 -3.81 4.35 -7.69
C LEU A 401 -5.35 4.23 -7.69
N GLY A 402 -6.07 5.23 -7.15
CA GLY A 402 -7.53 5.24 -7.13
C GLY A 402 -8.16 4.19 -6.20
N ARG A 403 -7.44 3.78 -5.16
CA ARG A 403 -7.87 2.76 -4.18
C ARG A 403 -7.49 3.17 -2.76
N PRO A 404 -8.14 2.61 -1.72
CA PRO A 404 -7.69 2.81 -0.34
C PRO A 404 -6.26 2.31 -0.14
N VAL A 405 -5.46 3.09 0.59
CA VAL A 405 -4.06 2.75 0.93
C VAL A 405 -3.92 2.69 2.45
N GLY A 406 -3.19 1.69 2.93
CA GLY A 406 -2.64 1.63 4.28
C GLY A 406 -1.14 1.39 4.23
N ALA A 407 -0.42 1.77 5.29
CA ALA A 407 1.01 1.48 5.38
C ALA A 407 1.49 1.18 6.80
N GLY A 408 2.41 0.22 6.90
CA GLY A 408 3.20 -0.06 8.08
C GLY A 408 4.66 0.35 7.86
N PHE A 409 5.26 1.07 8.80
CA PHE A 409 6.66 1.44 8.80
C PHE A 409 7.31 0.91 10.07
N ILE A 410 8.02 -0.21 9.93
CA ILE A 410 8.77 -0.85 11.00
C ILE A 410 10.24 -0.55 10.74
N VAL A 411 10.77 0.41 11.49
CA VAL A 411 12.08 1.00 11.20
C VAL A 411 12.99 1.03 12.41
N SER A 412 14.27 1.31 12.20
CA SER A 412 15.12 1.73 13.31
C SER A 412 14.78 3.14 13.79
N THR A 413 14.69 3.29 15.11
CA THR A 413 14.31 4.55 15.77
C THR A 413 15.21 4.85 16.97
N SER A 414 15.35 6.12 17.34
CA SER A 414 16.14 6.53 18.52
C SER A 414 15.62 5.98 19.86
N GLN A 415 14.36 5.56 19.88
CA GLN A 415 13.68 4.98 21.03
C GLN A 415 13.44 3.50 20.75
N SER A 416 13.63 2.63 21.74
CA SER A 416 13.27 1.22 21.60
C SER A 416 11.75 1.02 21.51
N VAL A 417 10.96 1.91 22.12
CA VAL A 417 9.49 1.92 22.04
C VAL A 417 9.07 3.25 21.44
N CYS A 418 8.39 3.21 20.30
CA CYS A 418 7.78 4.38 19.68
C CYS A 418 6.50 4.00 18.94
N GLN A 419 5.59 4.95 18.79
CA GLN A 419 4.33 4.73 18.08
C GLN A 419 3.98 5.92 17.19
N ASP A 420 3.79 5.66 15.90
CA ASP A 420 3.30 6.62 14.91
C ASP A 420 4.11 7.92 14.87
N ALA A 421 3.45 9.07 15.00
CA ALA A 421 4.07 10.39 14.96
C ALA A 421 5.07 10.65 16.10
N SER A 422 5.09 9.82 17.15
CA SER A 422 6.10 9.92 18.22
C SER A 422 7.43 9.27 17.86
N CYS A 423 7.48 8.44 16.80
CA CYS A 423 8.71 7.82 16.34
C CYS A 423 9.68 8.87 15.80
N ALA A 424 10.84 8.97 16.45
CA ALA A 424 11.94 9.81 16.01
C ALA A 424 13.03 8.96 15.33
N PRO A 425 13.50 9.35 14.12
CA PRO A 425 14.59 8.66 13.46
C PRO A 425 15.80 8.53 14.38
N GLY A 426 16.43 7.37 14.36
CA GLY A 426 17.64 7.11 15.13
C GLY A 426 18.01 5.65 15.09
N ILE A 427 19.15 5.34 15.69
CA ILE A 427 19.62 3.96 15.81
C ILE A 427 19.10 3.41 17.14
N CYS A 428 18.28 2.37 17.08
CA CYS A 428 17.99 1.56 18.25
C CYS A 428 19.08 0.50 18.43
N CYS A 429 19.65 0.41 19.62
CA CYS A 429 20.52 -0.70 20.00
C CYS A 429 19.68 -1.74 20.75
N ASP A 430 19.38 -2.88 20.14
CA ASP A 430 18.84 -4.01 20.90
C ASP A 430 19.99 -4.72 21.61
N TYR A 431 20.30 -4.28 22.84
CA TYR A 431 21.30 -4.93 23.68
C TYR A 431 20.83 -6.27 24.26
N ALA A 432 19.53 -6.61 24.17
CA ALA A 432 18.93 -7.70 24.93
C ALA A 432 18.76 -8.99 24.13
N CYS A 433 18.62 -8.94 22.81
CA CYS A 433 18.57 -10.12 21.93
C CYS A 433 17.80 -11.30 22.52
N THR A 434 16.60 -11.08 23.03
CA THR A 434 15.87 -12.09 23.82
C THR A 434 15.32 -13.25 22.97
N GLY A 435 15.73 -13.37 21.70
CA GLY A 435 15.18 -14.29 20.70
C GLY A 435 16.05 -15.48 20.29
N SER A 436 17.38 -15.49 20.47
CA SER A 436 18.19 -16.68 20.11
C SER A 436 19.56 -16.75 20.80
N THR A 437 20.10 -17.97 20.92
CA THR A 437 21.44 -18.27 21.47
C THR A 437 22.61 -17.89 20.55
N LEU A 438 22.37 -17.13 19.48
CA LEU A 438 23.41 -16.65 18.58
C LEU A 438 23.91 -15.28 19.05
N THR A 439 25.20 -15.26 19.39
CA THR A 439 26.00 -14.17 19.93
C THR A 439 25.70 -12.79 19.31
N CYS A 440 25.02 -11.93 20.06
CA CYS A 440 24.89 -10.51 19.73
C CYS A 440 26.14 -9.75 20.16
N THR A 441 26.88 -9.23 19.18
CA THR A 441 27.82 -8.12 19.36
C THR A 441 27.18 -6.85 18.83
N ASN A 442 27.69 -5.66 19.20
CA ASN A 442 27.21 -4.32 18.74
C ASN A 442 27.12 -4.14 17.20
N SER A 443 27.40 -5.18 16.42
CA SER A 443 27.46 -5.23 14.96
C SER A 443 26.41 -6.16 14.34
N VAL A 444 25.47 -6.74 15.12
CA VAL A 444 24.56 -7.81 14.64
C VAL A 444 23.09 -7.56 15.01
N CYS A 445 22.78 -6.71 15.99
CA CYS A 445 21.40 -6.35 16.35
C CYS A 445 21.29 -4.86 16.66
N GLY A 446 20.29 -4.22 16.06
CA GLY A 446 20.09 -2.77 16.13
C GLY A 446 20.31 -2.05 14.82
N GLY A 447 19.65 -0.89 14.68
CA GLY A 447 19.68 -0.10 13.44
C GLY A 447 21.07 0.25 12.98
N GLN A 448 21.35 0.02 11.70
CA GLN A 448 22.57 0.51 11.08
C GLN A 448 22.43 1.97 10.63
N ALA A 449 21.20 2.42 10.38
CA ALA A 449 20.90 3.81 10.04
C ALA A 449 19.51 4.24 10.56
N PRO A 450 19.29 5.55 10.77
CA PRO A 450 17.96 6.06 11.12
C PRO A 450 16.99 5.88 9.96
N GLY A 451 15.77 5.34 10.19
CA GLY A 451 14.73 5.21 9.16
C GLY A 451 14.05 6.52 8.75
N SER A 452 14.83 7.58 8.49
CA SER A 452 14.35 8.96 8.33
C SER A 452 13.39 9.11 7.16
N ARG A 453 13.73 8.55 6.00
CA ARG A 453 12.91 8.67 4.78
C ARG A 453 11.65 7.80 4.85
N LEU A 454 11.74 6.66 5.50
CA LEU A 454 10.58 5.80 5.78
C LEU A 454 9.60 6.49 6.75
N LEU A 455 10.10 7.16 7.79
CA LEU A 455 9.26 7.97 8.68
C LEU A 455 8.68 9.20 7.98
N LEU A 456 9.42 9.85 7.07
CA LEU A 456 8.89 10.92 6.22
C LEU A 456 7.75 10.39 5.33
N ALA A 457 7.93 9.23 4.69
CA ALA A 457 6.89 8.59 3.89
C ALA A 457 5.64 8.29 4.73
N SER A 458 5.84 7.85 5.98
CA SER A 458 4.74 7.64 6.93
C SER A 458 3.92 8.91 7.19
N GLN A 459 4.59 10.06 7.33
CA GLN A 459 3.95 11.34 7.58
C GLN A 459 3.22 11.87 6.36
N GLU A 460 3.84 11.78 5.18
CA GLU A 460 3.24 12.21 3.92
C GLU A 460 2.03 11.34 3.53
N LEU A 461 2.12 10.01 3.70
CA LEU A 461 0.97 9.12 3.52
C LEU A 461 -0.15 9.52 4.47
N ARG A 462 0.13 9.69 5.77
CA ARG A 462 -0.88 10.13 6.75
C ARG A 462 -1.51 11.48 6.37
N ALA A 463 -0.72 12.41 5.83
CA ALA A 463 -1.22 13.70 5.35
C ALA A 463 -2.16 13.58 4.13
N LYS A 464 -1.96 12.57 3.28
CA LYS A 464 -2.90 12.18 2.21
C LYS A 464 -3.99 11.23 2.68
N GLY A 465 -3.84 10.69 3.89
CA GLY A 465 -4.69 9.77 4.61
C GLY A 465 -5.20 8.59 3.79
N ALA A 466 -4.55 7.45 3.56
CA ALA A 466 -3.64 6.59 4.31
C ALA A 466 -3.86 6.41 5.82
N ASP A 467 -4.20 5.17 6.20
CA ASP A 467 -4.07 4.67 7.56
C ASP A 467 -2.63 4.18 7.75
N VAL A 468 -1.90 4.76 8.69
CA VAL A 468 -0.46 4.53 8.83
C VAL A 468 -0.11 4.11 10.26
N VAL A 469 0.59 2.98 10.37
CA VAL A 469 1.24 2.53 11.60
C VAL A 469 2.74 2.74 11.45
N ALA A 470 3.37 3.44 12.39
CA ALA A 470 4.82 3.45 12.50
C ALA A 470 5.24 2.87 13.86
N GLY A 471 6.34 2.13 13.87
CA GLY A 471 6.89 1.52 15.07
C GLY A 471 8.37 1.15 14.91
N SER A 472 8.97 0.76 16.03
CA SER A 472 10.38 0.37 16.07
C SER A 472 10.55 -1.12 15.82
N ILE A 473 11.52 -1.50 14.99
CA ILE A 473 11.96 -2.91 14.89
C ILE A 473 12.52 -3.42 16.22
N CYS A 474 13.06 -2.52 17.04
CA CYS A 474 13.59 -2.84 18.36
C CYS A 474 12.54 -2.86 19.48
N ASP A 475 11.25 -2.70 19.17
CA ASP A 475 10.21 -2.69 20.20
C ASP A 475 10.12 -4.05 20.92
N PRO A 476 10.24 -4.11 22.26
CA PRO A 476 10.04 -5.36 23.00
C PRO A 476 8.62 -5.92 22.84
N ASN A 477 7.63 -5.09 22.52
CA ASN A 477 6.24 -5.45 22.25
C ASN A 477 5.93 -5.47 20.74
N PHE A 478 6.84 -6.01 19.94
CA PHE A 478 6.73 -6.03 18.48
C PHE A 478 5.42 -6.64 17.95
N ALA A 479 4.88 -7.66 18.63
CA ALA A 479 3.55 -8.22 18.32
C ALA A 479 2.45 -7.15 18.30
N GLN A 480 2.49 -6.16 19.19
CA GLN A 480 1.49 -5.09 19.24
C GLN A 480 1.57 -4.18 17.99
N ILE A 481 2.77 -3.96 17.45
CA ILE A 481 2.92 -3.20 16.18
C ILE A 481 2.26 -3.98 15.04
N LEU A 482 2.53 -5.28 14.96
CA LEU A 482 1.92 -6.16 13.97
C LEU A 482 0.41 -6.28 14.11
N ASP A 483 -0.14 -6.33 15.33
CA ASP A 483 -1.58 -6.29 15.57
C ASP A 483 -2.19 -4.99 15.05
N ARG A 484 -1.53 -3.85 15.28
CA ARG A 484 -1.98 -2.56 14.75
C ARG A 484 -1.91 -2.51 13.21
N ILE A 485 -0.92 -3.16 12.61
CA ILE A 485 -0.86 -3.32 11.15
C ILE A 485 -2.02 -4.20 10.67
N ALA A 486 -2.38 -5.26 11.40
CA ALA A 486 -3.57 -6.06 11.07
C ALA A 486 -4.86 -5.23 11.13
N GLU A 487 -4.99 -4.28 12.08
CA GLU A 487 -6.14 -3.37 12.13
C GLU A 487 -6.28 -2.51 10.86
N ILE A 488 -5.18 -2.07 10.24
CA ILE A 488 -5.27 -1.29 8.99
C ILE A 488 -5.57 -2.17 7.76
N VAL A 489 -5.43 -3.49 7.82
CA VAL A 489 -5.82 -4.42 6.73
C VAL A 489 -7.34 -4.59 6.66
N LYS A 490 -8.02 -4.41 7.79
CA LYS A 490 -9.49 -4.53 7.89
C LYS A 490 -10.21 -3.47 7.06
N PRO A 491 -11.53 -3.62 6.86
CA PRO A 491 -12.38 -2.54 6.40
C PRO A 491 -12.11 -1.24 7.17
N PRO A 492 -12.23 -0.07 6.52
CA PRO A 492 -11.83 1.20 7.11
C PRO A 492 -12.61 1.47 8.40
N SER A 493 -11.89 1.78 9.47
CA SER A 493 -12.45 2.20 10.77
C SER A 493 -12.85 3.67 10.80
N GLY A 494 -12.68 4.39 9.70
CA GLY A 494 -13.12 5.76 9.55
C GLY A 494 -13.28 6.20 8.11
N LEU A 495 -14.02 7.29 7.92
CA LEU A 495 -14.17 7.97 6.63
C LEU A 495 -13.70 9.41 6.78
N LEU A 496 -13.01 9.92 5.76
CA LEU A 496 -12.62 11.32 5.68
C LEU A 496 -13.53 12.01 4.68
N LEU A 497 -14.44 12.83 5.19
CA LEU A 497 -15.29 13.66 4.35
C LEU A 497 -14.43 14.71 3.61
N PRO A 498 -14.76 15.02 2.34
CA PRO A 498 -14.10 16.07 1.60
C PRO A 498 -14.11 17.43 2.30
N THR A 499 -15.22 17.77 2.98
CA THR A 499 -15.37 19.01 3.75
C THR A 499 -16.06 18.79 5.08
N ASP A 500 -16.03 19.81 5.95
CA ASP A 500 -16.74 19.75 7.23
C ASP A 500 -18.26 19.77 6.99
N PRO A 501 -19.03 18.88 7.64
CA PRO A 501 -20.48 18.90 7.55
C PRO A 501 -21.05 20.10 8.31
N ALA A 502 -22.19 20.64 7.84
CA ALA A 502 -22.82 21.80 8.48
C ALA A 502 -23.41 21.48 9.86
N GLY A 503 -23.69 20.20 10.15
CA GLY A 503 -24.19 19.72 11.42
C GLY A 503 -24.08 18.20 11.50
N SER A 504 -24.12 17.65 12.72
CA SER A 504 -24.06 16.20 12.93
C SER A 504 -25.39 15.50 12.65
N ASP A 505 -26.49 16.23 12.71
CA ASP A 505 -27.87 15.80 12.50
C ASP A 505 -28.25 15.62 11.01
N ILE A 506 -27.40 16.10 10.11
CA ILE A 506 -27.59 16.07 8.66
C ILE A 506 -26.57 15.18 7.94
N VAL A 507 -25.91 14.29 8.69
CA VAL A 507 -24.98 13.29 8.14
C VAL A 507 -25.56 11.90 8.35
N LEU A 508 -25.57 11.12 7.28
CA LEU A 508 -26.05 9.75 7.26
C LEU A 508 -24.90 8.82 6.87
N LEU A 509 -24.52 7.92 7.77
CA LEU A 509 -23.68 6.78 7.41
C LEU A 509 -24.57 5.60 7.07
N ARG A 510 -24.40 5.05 5.87
CA ARG A 510 -25.10 3.86 5.39
C ARG A 510 -24.18 2.89 4.68
N ILE A 511 -24.65 1.66 4.56
CA ILE A 511 -24.05 0.62 3.75
C ILE A 511 -24.95 0.40 2.54
N ALA A 512 -24.38 0.62 1.35
CA ALA A 512 -25.03 0.37 0.09
C ALA A 512 -24.59 -0.98 -0.51
N ASN A 513 -25.51 -1.69 -1.15
CA ASN A 513 -25.17 -2.88 -1.92
C ASN A 513 -24.46 -2.50 -3.24
N GLN A 514 -24.06 -3.50 -4.03
CA GLN A 514 -23.41 -3.28 -5.34
C GLN A 514 -24.24 -2.47 -6.36
N LYS A 515 -25.56 -2.36 -6.16
CA LYS A 515 -26.47 -1.56 -7.01
C LYS A 515 -26.62 -0.11 -6.51
N GLY A 516 -26.05 0.20 -5.33
CA GLY A 516 -26.17 1.52 -4.68
C GLY A 516 -27.36 1.64 -3.72
N ASP A 517 -28.20 0.60 -3.60
CA ASP A 517 -29.35 0.63 -2.70
C ASP A 517 -28.89 0.50 -1.24
N THR A 518 -29.53 1.24 -0.34
CA THR A 518 -29.25 1.15 1.10
C THR A 518 -29.63 -0.24 1.61
N ARG A 519 -28.64 -1.04 2.01
CA ARG A 519 -28.87 -2.26 2.79
C ARG A 519 -29.12 -1.91 4.26
N LYS A 520 -28.32 -0.99 4.79
CA LYS A 520 -28.34 -0.67 6.22
C LYS A 520 -28.00 0.79 6.47
N THR A 521 -28.75 1.42 7.37
CA THR A 521 -28.39 2.71 7.95
C THR A 521 -27.70 2.47 9.29
N CYS A 522 -26.53 3.05 9.49
CA CYS A 522 -25.75 2.89 10.71
C CYS A 522 -26.22 3.88 11.78
N ARG A 523 -26.34 3.41 13.03
CA ARG A 523 -26.82 4.24 14.14
C ARG A 523 -25.76 5.24 14.58
N GLY A 524 -26.01 6.53 14.38
CA GLY A 524 -25.12 7.60 14.79
C GLY A 524 -25.52 8.96 14.21
N PRO A 525 -24.70 10.00 14.42
CA PRO A 525 -23.46 9.97 15.20
C PRO A 525 -23.71 9.88 16.72
N ALA A 526 -22.75 9.30 17.46
CA ALA A 526 -22.77 9.37 18.92
C ALA A 526 -22.62 10.83 19.43
N PRO A 527 -23.27 11.22 20.54
CA PRO A 527 -23.15 12.56 21.12
C PRO A 527 -21.72 12.90 21.57
N SER A 528 -21.28 14.13 21.33
CA SER A 528 -19.94 14.64 21.67
C SER A 528 -19.63 14.69 23.17
N ALA A 529 -20.64 14.59 24.02
CA ALA A 529 -20.48 14.53 25.47
C ALA A 529 -20.04 13.15 25.97
N MET A 530 -20.17 12.10 25.15
CA MET A 530 -19.79 10.73 25.51
C MET A 530 -18.29 10.49 25.29
N THR A 531 -17.77 9.51 26.02
CA THR A 531 -16.51 8.82 25.70
C THR A 531 -16.75 7.76 24.62
N ALA A 532 -15.67 7.28 23.98
CA ALA A 532 -15.76 6.20 23.00
C ALA A 532 -16.37 4.92 23.60
N ALA A 533 -15.99 4.59 24.84
CA ALA A 533 -16.50 3.41 25.55
C ALA A 533 -18.00 3.54 25.87
N GLU A 534 -18.47 4.71 26.31
CA GLU A 534 -19.89 4.97 26.53
C GLU A 534 -20.70 4.91 25.23
N ALA A 535 -20.18 5.49 24.14
CA ALA A 535 -20.81 5.43 22.83
C ALA A 535 -20.94 3.98 22.33
N GLY A 536 -19.88 3.18 22.47
CA GLY A 536 -19.89 1.76 22.14
C GLY A 536 -20.87 0.95 22.99
N ALA A 537 -20.87 1.15 24.31
CA ALA A 537 -21.80 0.50 25.23
C ALA A 537 -23.27 0.90 24.97
N ALA A 538 -23.51 2.12 24.53
CA ALA A 538 -24.83 2.60 24.12
C ALA A 538 -25.27 2.07 22.73
N GLY A 539 -24.40 1.34 22.03
CA GLY A 539 -24.66 0.72 20.73
C GLY A 539 -24.69 1.72 19.58
N TYR A 540 -23.91 2.79 19.66
CA TYR A 540 -23.65 3.66 18.51
C TYR A 540 -22.65 2.99 17.56
N ASP A 541 -22.98 3.04 16.28
CA ASP A 541 -22.21 2.43 15.21
C ASP A 541 -21.16 3.37 14.62
N TRP A 542 -21.32 4.69 14.80
CA TRP A 542 -20.38 5.67 14.28
C TRP A 542 -20.50 7.03 14.98
N TRP A 543 -19.47 7.88 14.86
CA TRP A 543 -19.47 9.26 15.35
C TRP A 543 -18.34 10.10 14.73
N PHE A 544 -18.36 11.40 15.00
CA PHE A 544 -17.28 12.32 14.58
C PHE A 544 -16.13 12.33 15.59
N THR A 545 -14.91 12.49 15.09
CA THR A 545 -13.68 12.55 15.89
C THR A 545 -12.86 13.80 15.56
N ALA A 546 -12.01 14.24 16.49
CA ALA A 546 -11.17 15.41 16.28
C ALA A 546 -10.12 15.18 15.18
N THR A 547 -9.59 13.96 15.12
CA THR A 547 -8.52 13.55 14.22
C THR A 547 -8.93 12.34 13.41
N ARG A 548 -8.32 12.21 12.22
CA ARG A 548 -8.44 11.00 11.42
C ARG A 548 -7.81 9.78 12.11
N ASP A 549 -6.64 9.97 12.74
CA ASP A 549 -6.02 8.91 13.52
C ASP A 549 -6.97 8.55 14.67
N GLN A 550 -7.44 7.31 14.67
CA GLN A 550 -8.45 6.77 15.59
C GLN A 550 -7.90 5.54 16.32
N ILE A 551 -6.62 5.59 16.66
CA ILE A 551 -5.86 4.43 17.14
C ILE A 551 -6.05 4.29 18.65
N THR A 552 -5.98 5.39 19.39
CA THR A 552 -6.16 5.44 20.84
C THR A 552 -7.61 5.71 21.24
N ALA A 553 -7.98 5.36 22.48
CA ALA A 553 -9.32 5.65 23.00
C ALA A 553 -9.65 7.15 23.00
N ASP A 554 -8.67 8.01 23.27
CA ASP A 554 -8.83 9.46 23.27
C ASP A 554 -9.08 10.01 21.86
N GLN A 555 -8.35 9.49 20.88
CA GLN A 555 -8.56 9.82 19.47
C GLN A 555 -9.94 9.38 18.96
N ARG A 556 -10.45 8.26 19.48
CA ARG A 556 -11.80 7.76 19.19
C ARG A 556 -12.89 8.49 19.95
N LYS A 557 -12.59 9.53 20.75
CA LYS A 557 -13.63 10.24 21.51
C LYS A 557 -14.62 10.95 20.57
N PRO A 558 -15.93 10.78 20.76
CA PRO A 558 -16.94 11.59 20.08
C PRO A 558 -16.71 13.10 20.20
N THR A 559 -16.90 13.81 19.10
CA THR A 559 -16.76 15.26 19.00
C THR A 559 -17.94 15.89 18.28
N ALA A 560 -17.96 17.22 18.16
CA ALA A 560 -18.90 17.89 17.27
C ALA A 560 -18.67 17.47 15.81
N ALA A 561 -19.56 17.88 14.90
CA ALA A 561 -19.38 17.67 13.47
C ALA A 561 -17.98 18.09 12.99
N THR A 562 -17.24 17.14 12.44
CA THR A 562 -15.96 17.33 11.76
C THR A 562 -15.99 16.53 10.46
N ARG A 563 -15.00 16.69 9.60
CA ARG A 563 -14.81 15.79 8.45
C ARG A 563 -14.36 14.36 8.81
N ASN A 564 -14.02 14.05 10.06
CA ASN A 564 -13.48 12.73 10.44
C ASN A 564 -14.57 11.86 11.08
N ILE A 565 -15.01 10.82 10.38
CA ILE A 565 -15.94 9.81 10.89
C ILE A 565 -15.16 8.63 11.44
N TYR A 566 -15.53 8.13 12.60
CA TYR A 566 -15.14 6.83 13.15
C TYR A 566 -16.30 5.84 12.99
N ILE A 567 -16.00 4.65 12.49
CA ILE A 567 -16.90 3.51 12.36
C ILE A 567 -16.58 2.52 13.49
N ASN A 568 -17.57 2.28 14.35
CA ASN A 568 -17.46 1.38 15.47
C ASN A 568 -17.77 -0.07 15.05
N HIS A 569 -16.72 -0.83 14.80
CA HIS A 569 -16.80 -2.25 14.45
C HIS A 569 -17.20 -3.15 15.62
N ASP A 570 -17.13 -2.67 16.88
CA ASP A 570 -17.44 -3.49 18.05
C ASP A 570 -18.93 -3.85 18.14
N THR A 571 -19.82 -2.99 17.61
CA THR A 571 -21.26 -3.29 17.57
C THR A 571 -21.61 -4.36 16.54
N ARG A 572 -20.72 -4.60 15.56
CA ARG A 572 -20.93 -5.48 14.39
C ARG A 572 -22.17 -5.12 13.57
N ASN A 573 -22.76 -3.95 13.81
CA ASN A 573 -23.98 -3.53 13.16
C ASN A 573 -23.66 -2.76 11.88
N CYS A 574 -22.68 -1.86 11.88
CA CYS A 574 -22.28 -1.11 10.68
C CYS A 574 -21.11 -1.78 9.98
N GLU A 575 -21.31 -3.01 9.53
CA GLU A 575 -20.31 -3.79 8.82
C GLU A 575 -20.72 -4.03 7.37
N ALA A 576 -19.96 -3.48 6.43
CA ALA A 576 -20.09 -3.78 5.02
C ALA A 576 -19.53 -5.19 4.73
N ASN A 577 -20.24 -5.96 3.89
CA ASN A 577 -19.71 -7.17 3.29
C ASN A 577 -18.77 -6.83 2.12
N PRO A 578 -17.89 -7.77 1.69
CA PRO A 578 -17.17 -7.64 0.44
C PRO A 578 -18.11 -7.28 -0.73
N GLY A 579 -17.75 -6.28 -1.53
CA GLY A 579 -18.58 -5.73 -2.60
C GLY A 579 -19.60 -4.66 -2.17
N GLU A 580 -19.80 -4.43 -0.88
CA GLU A 580 -20.65 -3.34 -0.38
C GLU A 580 -19.87 -2.04 -0.18
N THR A 581 -20.59 -0.93 -0.09
CA THR A 581 -20.02 0.42 0.00
C THR A 581 -20.43 1.09 1.31
N TYR A 582 -19.46 1.56 2.10
CA TYR A 582 -19.72 2.58 3.10
C TYR A 582 -19.98 3.90 2.39
N SER A 583 -21.12 4.55 2.67
CA SER A 583 -21.49 5.85 2.13
C SER A 583 -21.81 6.79 3.28
N ALA A 584 -21.05 7.86 3.42
CA ALA A 584 -21.38 8.98 4.29
C ALA A 584 -21.96 10.10 3.45
N ASP A 585 -23.27 10.29 3.51
CA ASP A 585 -23.99 11.34 2.79
C ASP A 585 -24.22 12.51 3.76
N TYR A 586 -23.83 13.74 3.39
CA TYR A 586 -23.87 14.92 4.27
C TYR A 586 -24.14 16.23 3.52
N LEU A 587 -24.45 17.30 4.24
CA LEU A 587 -24.44 18.66 3.69
C LEU A 587 -23.20 19.41 4.18
N GLY A 588 -22.41 19.95 3.27
CA GLY A 588 -21.20 20.73 3.59
C GLY A 588 -21.51 22.05 4.29
N ARG A 589 -20.57 22.52 5.12
CA ARG A 589 -20.68 23.80 5.82
C ARG A 589 -20.31 24.96 4.90
N LEU A 590 -21.16 25.99 4.84
CA LEU A 590 -20.82 27.23 4.13
C LEU A 590 -19.65 27.97 4.82
N PRO A 591 -18.80 28.69 4.07
CA PRO A 591 -17.74 29.52 4.65
C PRO A 591 -18.28 30.46 5.73
N ALA A 592 -17.65 30.47 6.90
CA ALA A 592 -18.02 31.37 7.98
C ALA A 592 -17.72 32.82 7.56
N GLY A 593 -18.79 33.61 7.36
CA GLY A 593 -18.68 34.97 6.84
C GLY A 593 -18.77 35.07 5.32
N GLY A 594 -19.24 34.04 4.61
CA GLY A 594 -19.40 34.06 3.15
C GLY A 594 -18.09 33.83 2.38
N CYS A 595 -18.16 33.81 1.06
CA CYS A 595 -17.03 33.58 0.18
C CYS A 595 -16.50 34.90 -0.41
N GLN A 596 -15.22 34.93 -0.77
CA GLN A 596 -14.61 35.97 -1.61
C GLN A 596 -14.35 35.44 -3.02
N THR A 597 -14.06 34.15 -3.12
CA THR A 597 -13.66 33.48 -4.35
C THR A 597 -14.43 32.19 -4.56
N ARG A 598 -14.41 31.70 -5.80
CA ARG A 598 -14.88 30.35 -6.15
C ARG A 598 -14.11 29.27 -5.37
N THR A 599 -12.81 29.48 -5.12
CA THR A 599 -11.97 28.57 -4.33
C THR A 599 -12.45 28.42 -2.89
N ASP A 600 -12.94 29.48 -2.27
CA ASP A 600 -13.50 29.41 -0.91
C ASP A 600 -14.71 28.48 -0.86
N CYS A 601 -15.53 28.51 -1.91
CA CYS A 601 -16.68 27.62 -2.05
C CYS A 601 -16.27 26.16 -2.25
N TYR A 602 -15.29 25.89 -3.12
CA TYR A 602 -14.75 24.54 -3.30
C TYR A 602 -14.15 23.99 -2.00
N ALA A 603 -13.40 24.80 -1.27
CA ALA A 603 -12.79 24.39 -0.01
C ALA A 603 -13.82 24.05 1.07
N ALA A 604 -14.96 24.76 1.10
CA ALA A 604 -15.99 24.60 2.13
C ALA A 604 -17.08 23.58 1.78
N LEU A 605 -17.46 23.48 0.50
CA LEU A 605 -18.58 22.65 0.04
C LEU A 605 -18.15 21.41 -0.75
N GLY A 606 -16.88 21.33 -1.16
CA GLY A 606 -16.33 20.21 -1.92
C GLY A 606 -16.56 20.33 -3.44
N GLY A 607 -16.15 19.29 -4.17
CA GLY A 607 -16.21 19.22 -5.65
C GLY A 607 -14.92 18.66 -6.26
N LYS A 608 -14.99 18.00 -7.43
CA LYS A 608 -13.79 17.49 -8.11
C LYS A 608 -13.00 18.64 -8.76
N PRO A 609 -11.70 18.80 -8.47
CA PRO A 609 -10.89 19.87 -9.06
C PRO A 609 -10.75 19.81 -10.59
N ASN A 610 -10.93 18.64 -11.21
CA ASN A 610 -10.48 18.36 -12.59
C ASN A 610 -11.60 18.01 -13.59
N GLY A 611 -12.79 18.62 -13.49
CA GLY A 611 -13.80 18.42 -14.55
C GLY A 611 -15.13 19.14 -14.38
N ASP A 612 -15.35 19.77 -13.22
CA ASP A 612 -16.59 20.51 -12.93
C ASP A 612 -16.24 21.84 -12.22
N THR A 613 -15.26 22.56 -12.78
CA THR A 613 -14.81 23.90 -12.30
C THR A 613 -15.91 24.98 -12.40
N ASP A 614 -17.06 24.59 -12.92
CA ASP A 614 -18.27 25.38 -13.10
C ASP A 614 -19.33 25.07 -12.04
N ALA A 615 -19.04 24.18 -11.08
CA ALA A 615 -20.01 23.78 -10.07
C ALA A 615 -20.29 24.87 -9.02
N TRP A 616 -19.38 25.82 -8.74
CA TRP A 616 -19.61 26.84 -7.71
C TRP A 616 -19.28 28.26 -8.17
N THR A 617 -20.11 29.23 -7.82
CA THR A 617 -19.87 30.67 -7.97
C THR A 617 -20.01 31.35 -6.61
N CYS A 618 -19.13 32.31 -6.33
CA CYS A 618 -19.27 33.16 -5.16
C CYS A 618 -20.06 34.42 -5.53
N TYR A 619 -21.28 34.54 -5.01
CA TYR A 619 -22.26 35.54 -5.46
C TYR A 619 -22.55 36.59 -4.38
N ALA A 620 -22.27 37.86 -4.66
CA ALA A 620 -22.51 38.97 -3.73
C ALA A 620 -23.73 39.85 -4.08
N GLY A 621 -24.62 39.37 -4.96
CA GLY A 621 -25.82 40.11 -5.40
C GLY A 621 -25.72 40.70 -6.80
N GLU A 622 -26.87 41.10 -7.37
CA GLU A 622 -26.95 41.84 -8.63
C GLU A 622 -26.52 43.30 -8.41
N SER A 623 -25.73 43.86 -9.33
CA SER A 623 -25.17 45.20 -9.18
C SER A 623 -26.19 46.34 -9.39
N GLY A 624 -27.46 46.00 -9.68
CA GLY A 624 -28.47 46.95 -10.16
C GLY A 624 -28.15 47.56 -11.54
N ASN A 625 -26.99 47.25 -12.13
CA ASN A 625 -26.58 47.68 -13.45
C ASN A 625 -26.81 46.53 -14.46
N PRO A 626 -27.71 46.70 -15.45
CA PRO A 626 -27.98 45.67 -16.45
C PRO A 626 -26.77 45.33 -17.34
N ALA A 627 -25.71 46.14 -17.34
CA ALA A 627 -24.47 45.87 -18.07
C ALA A 627 -23.40 45.14 -17.23
N ALA A 628 -23.60 44.97 -15.93
CA ALA A 628 -22.70 44.26 -15.03
C ALA A 628 -23.51 43.27 -14.17
N PRO A 629 -23.78 42.05 -14.67
CA PRO A 629 -24.81 41.19 -14.08
C PRO A 629 -24.51 40.77 -12.63
N PHE A 630 -23.25 40.86 -12.17
CA PHE A 630 -22.84 40.40 -10.84
C PHE A 630 -21.95 41.40 -10.10
N THR A 631 -22.26 41.62 -8.83
CA THR A 631 -21.38 42.33 -7.89
C THR A 631 -20.29 41.36 -7.45
N GLN A 632 -19.03 41.77 -7.58
CA GLN A 632 -17.92 40.97 -7.05
C GLN A 632 -17.94 41.00 -5.51
N PRO A 633 -17.70 39.85 -4.85
CA PRO A 633 -17.51 39.81 -3.42
C PRO A 633 -16.41 40.78 -2.97
N THR A 634 -16.60 41.42 -1.83
CA THR A 634 -15.56 42.25 -1.19
C THR A 634 -15.38 41.83 0.27
N PRO A 635 -14.25 42.16 0.92
CA PRO A 635 -14.05 41.82 2.34
C PRO A 635 -15.15 42.37 3.27
N THR A 636 -15.81 43.46 2.90
CA THR A 636 -16.90 44.09 3.65
C THR A 636 -18.30 43.66 3.20
N ALA A 637 -18.41 43.00 2.04
CA ALA A 637 -19.64 42.45 1.50
C ALA A 637 -19.32 41.09 0.85
N PRO A 638 -19.10 40.05 1.67
CA PRO A 638 -18.77 38.73 1.19
C PRO A 638 -19.96 38.11 0.44
N GLY A 639 -19.64 37.29 -0.56
CA GLY A 639 -20.64 36.57 -1.34
C GLY A 639 -21.17 35.32 -0.64
N THR A 640 -22.16 34.69 -1.26
CA THR A 640 -22.68 33.37 -0.89
C THR A 640 -22.28 32.37 -1.97
N CYS A 641 -21.89 31.17 -1.57
CA CYS A 641 -21.62 30.09 -2.51
C CYS A 641 -22.92 29.59 -3.12
N ILE A 642 -23.01 29.66 -4.45
CA ILE A 642 -24.13 29.17 -5.25
C ILE A 642 -23.62 28.17 -6.28
N CYS A 643 -24.43 27.19 -6.65
CA CYS A 643 -24.01 26.17 -7.61
C CYS A 643 -24.18 26.68 -9.07
N GLY A 644 -23.25 26.34 -9.96
CA GLY A 644 -23.26 26.71 -11.39
C GLY A 644 -22.36 27.91 -11.76
N ASP A 645 -21.93 27.95 -13.02
CA ASP A 645 -21.24 29.10 -13.59
C ASP A 645 -22.27 30.15 -13.99
N LEU A 646 -22.41 31.19 -13.15
CA LEU A 646 -23.14 32.38 -13.53
C LEU A 646 -22.27 33.27 -14.42
N GLY A 647 -21.77 32.69 -15.52
CA GLY A 647 -21.06 33.44 -16.55
C GLY A 647 -21.89 34.66 -16.97
N ALA A 648 -21.20 35.73 -17.37
CA ALA A 648 -21.84 36.95 -17.83
C ALA A 648 -22.72 36.68 -19.06
N GLY A 649 -24.00 36.35 -18.86
CA GLY A 649 -24.98 36.14 -19.93
C GLY A 649 -25.99 35.00 -19.77
N SER A 650 -25.95 34.21 -18.70
CA SER A 650 -26.89 33.10 -18.49
C SER A 650 -27.90 33.37 -17.37
N PHE A 651 -28.94 34.15 -17.69
CA PHE A 651 -30.27 34.13 -17.06
C PHE A 651 -31.34 34.56 -18.06
#